data_AF-A0AAU1UWJ5-F1
#
_entry.id   AF-A0AAU1UWJ5-F1
#
_cell.length_a   1.000
_cell.length_b   1.000
_cell.length_c   1.000
_cell.angle_alpha   90.00
_cell.angle_beta   90.00
_cell.angle_gamma   90.00
#
_symmetry.space_group_name_H-M   'P 1'
#
loop_
_entity.id
_entity.type
_entity.pdbx_description
1 polymer ?
#
loop_
_entity_poly.entity_id
_entity_poly.type
_entity_poly.pdbx_seq_one_letter_code
_entity_poly.pdbx_strand_id
1 'polypeptide(L)'
;MRRTPAPPPRRATVHAASGGRLGTAHPRQEGPTDLRLVPPALAAWATAALMLDATSGWVTGVAVLCLTAAVVLLAVRRRGGQAGSPTPTRTPGAWPRASVAALLLCVAAAAVSAGLHGADLRRGPVPRLARQYATVTAEVEITSDPRLTRPRIRGDHAAPASVLMEGEVRRVEKADGTAVATRAPVLVIVDMGAGSARTKVPAEGPSRSPWLELLPSTRLRVMARSAPAAVGGDRIAGVLRVRGQAVPEVTEGPSGVQRFAGRLRAGLREATDGLPADARALLPGLVVGDTSRITPELDEAFKATDLAHTLAVSGSNLTIILALLIGPPGMAQLVERRGLAPRLGIPLRMTALLGGALTLGFVVVCRPDPSVLRAAACGAVVLLALATGRRRSLVPALATAVLLLVLYDPWLARSYGFLLSVLATAALLTLAPRWSEALRRRRVPPRLAEGLAAAAAAQALCAPVVAVLSARVSLVAVPCNLLAEIAVAPATVLGFAALATAPVLMPVAKALAWCASWPADWIADIARTGAALPGAGVDWPGDWSGAGLLALVTVAVLLTGRRLLRHPWVCAACGVLFVLLVVQPPPLTRVITGWPPPGWRFAMCDVGQGDATVLAAGDGTGVVVDAGPDPRLVDHCLSTLGITRIPLIVLTHFHADHVAGLPGVLRGRSVGAIETTGFDEPADQMEFVRKQAAARRIPVTRAVAGEQRRTGSLSWQVLWPPPSPAPDPDGPNDASVALLVRSAGLRLLLLGDLEPPAQQALLTSPQGALLGGVDVLKVAHHGSAYQDPELIRRVAPRIALISCGKDNPYGHPAPSTVAALRAEGAVVLRTDRDGALAVTGRETGTGTELQVARD
;
A
#
# COMPACT_ATOMS: atom_id res chain seq x y z
N MET A 1 -73.26 14.63 -46.49
CA MET A 1 -72.82 13.20 -46.47
C MET A 1 -71.71 13.06 -47.51
N ARG A 2 -70.41 12.97 -47.23
CA ARG A 2 -69.59 11.95 -46.52
C ARG A 2 -69.79 10.50 -46.99
N ARG A 3 -68.80 9.98 -47.72
CA ARG A 3 -68.14 8.64 -47.61
C ARG A 3 -66.72 8.78 -48.18
N THR A 4 -65.72 9.05 -47.34
CA THR A 4 -64.75 8.13 -46.68
C THR A 4 -63.58 7.67 -47.58
N PRO A 5 -62.32 8.08 -47.29
CA PRO A 5 -61.12 7.54 -47.92
C PRO A 5 -60.57 6.29 -47.20
N ALA A 6 -59.81 5.50 -47.96
CA ALA A 6 -59.23 4.19 -47.64
C ALA A 6 -58.28 4.15 -46.41
N PRO A 7 -58.06 2.96 -45.78
CA PRO A 7 -57.20 2.83 -44.60
C PRO A 7 -55.69 2.88 -44.95
N PRO A 8 -54.81 3.29 -44.00
CA PRO A 8 -53.37 3.38 -44.23
C PRO A 8 -52.67 2.00 -44.23
N PRO A 9 -51.46 1.89 -44.82
CA PRO A 9 -50.78 0.61 -45.01
C PRO A 9 -50.25 -0.02 -43.71
N ARG A 10 -50.22 -1.36 -43.69
CA ARG A 10 -49.77 -2.21 -42.57
C ARG A 10 -48.30 -1.96 -42.20
N ARG A 11 -48.03 -1.94 -40.89
CA ARG A 11 -46.68 -1.83 -40.29
C ARG A 11 -45.78 -3.01 -40.71
N ALA A 12 -44.51 -2.73 -41.07
CA ALA A 12 -43.48 -3.76 -41.24
C ALA A 12 -43.15 -4.45 -39.90
N THR A 13 -42.94 -5.77 -39.93
CA THR A 13 -42.78 -6.68 -38.77
C THR A 13 -41.65 -6.29 -37.81
N VAL A 14 -40.62 -5.59 -38.28
CA VAL A 14 -39.47 -5.16 -37.45
C VAL A 14 -39.83 -3.99 -36.51
N HIS A 15 -40.87 -3.20 -36.83
CA HIS A 15 -41.27 -2.03 -36.05
C HIS A 15 -42.45 -2.28 -35.09
N ALA A 16 -43.07 -3.46 -35.14
CA ALA A 16 -44.15 -3.82 -34.23
C ALA A 16 -43.65 -4.10 -32.80
N ALA A 17 -42.42 -4.61 -32.65
CA ALA A 17 -41.84 -4.96 -31.36
C ALA A 17 -41.34 -3.76 -30.54
N SER A 18 -41.16 -2.58 -31.14
CA SER A 18 -40.50 -1.44 -30.49
C SER A 18 -41.42 -0.46 -29.75
N GLY A 19 -42.75 -0.58 -29.89
CA GLY A 19 -43.75 0.26 -29.18
C GLY A 19 -43.70 1.78 -29.43
N GLY A 20 -42.68 2.31 -30.12
CA GLY A 20 -42.44 3.74 -30.34
C GLY A 20 -42.63 4.21 -31.78
N ARG A 21 -42.85 5.52 -31.96
CA ARG A 21 -42.89 6.19 -33.27
C ARG A 21 -41.50 6.21 -33.92
N LEU A 22 -41.45 6.05 -35.24
CA LEU A 22 -40.22 6.19 -36.04
C LEU A 22 -39.52 7.52 -35.72
N GLY A 23 -38.25 7.47 -35.29
CA GLY A 23 -37.41 8.65 -35.05
C GLY A 23 -37.03 8.94 -33.60
N THR A 24 -37.60 8.25 -32.60
CA THR A 24 -37.14 8.40 -31.21
C THR A 24 -35.91 7.52 -30.94
N ALA A 25 -34.74 8.15 -30.87
CA ALA A 25 -33.51 7.46 -30.46
C ALA A 25 -33.60 7.07 -28.98
N HIS A 26 -33.66 5.78 -28.69
CA HIS A 26 -33.58 5.27 -27.32
C HIS A 26 -32.12 5.42 -26.84
N PRO A 27 -31.80 6.17 -25.77
CA PRO A 27 -30.41 6.38 -25.32
C PRO A 27 -29.73 5.13 -24.71
N ARG A 28 -30.39 3.96 -24.77
CA ARG A 28 -29.89 2.68 -24.21
C ARG A 28 -29.76 1.55 -25.23
N GLN A 29 -30.02 1.77 -26.52
CA GLN A 29 -29.66 0.78 -27.55
C GLN A 29 -28.19 0.95 -27.93
N GLU A 30 -27.31 0.42 -27.07
CA GLU A 30 -25.95 0.10 -27.50
C GLU A 30 -26.03 -1.03 -28.53
N GLY A 31 -25.45 -0.83 -29.72
CA GLY A 31 -25.23 -1.92 -30.66
C GLY A 31 -24.28 -2.97 -30.06
N PRO A 32 -24.03 -4.10 -30.76
CA PRO A 32 -23.05 -5.09 -30.30
C PRO A 32 -21.70 -4.42 -29.97
N THR A 33 -21.09 -4.83 -28.85
CA THR A 33 -19.86 -4.25 -28.32
C THR A 33 -18.75 -4.29 -29.39
N ASP A 34 -18.20 -3.14 -29.76
CA ASP A 34 -17.10 -3.08 -30.72
C ASP A 34 -15.78 -3.43 -30.03
N LEU A 35 -15.23 -4.60 -30.36
CA LEU A 35 -14.01 -5.15 -29.76
C LEU A 35 -12.79 -5.03 -30.67
N ARG A 36 -12.88 -4.37 -31.84
CA ARG A 36 -11.79 -4.43 -32.85
C ARG A 36 -10.47 -3.80 -32.42
N LEU A 37 -10.52 -2.81 -31.53
CA LEU A 37 -9.32 -2.15 -31.00
C LEU A 37 -8.71 -2.88 -29.79
N VAL A 38 -9.40 -3.87 -29.21
CA VAL A 38 -8.91 -4.60 -28.03
C VAL A 38 -7.67 -5.45 -28.37
N PRO A 39 -7.65 -6.30 -29.43
CA PRO A 39 -6.46 -7.08 -29.75
C PRO A 39 -5.23 -6.22 -30.07
N PRO A 40 -5.30 -5.14 -30.89
CA PRO A 40 -4.15 -4.26 -31.12
C PRO A 40 -3.62 -3.60 -29.84
N ALA A 41 -4.50 -3.15 -28.94
CA ALA A 41 -4.10 -2.55 -27.67
C ALA A 41 -3.41 -3.57 -26.75
N LEU A 42 -3.94 -4.79 -26.62
CA LEU A 42 -3.32 -5.85 -25.82
C LEU A 42 -2.00 -6.32 -26.42
N ALA A 43 -1.91 -6.44 -27.74
CA ALA A 43 -0.68 -6.81 -28.43
C ALA A 43 0.41 -5.74 -28.26
N ALA A 44 0.06 -4.45 -28.41
CA ALA A 44 0.97 -3.34 -28.14
C ALA A 44 1.44 -3.33 -26.68
N TRP A 45 0.53 -3.56 -25.72
CA TRP A 45 0.86 -3.68 -24.30
C TRP A 45 1.86 -4.81 -24.04
N ALA A 46 1.53 -6.04 -24.46
CA ALA A 46 2.41 -7.19 -24.27
C ALA A 46 3.78 -6.97 -24.92
N THR A 47 3.79 -6.40 -26.13
CA THR A 47 5.04 -6.07 -26.83
C THR A 47 5.86 -5.04 -26.08
N ALA A 48 5.25 -3.96 -25.59
CA ALA A 48 5.94 -2.96 -24.81
C ALA A 48 6.53 -3.55 -23.51
N ALA A 49 5.76 -4.37 -22.79
CA ALA A 49 6.23 -5.03 -21.57
C ALA A 49 7.43 -5.97 -21.82
N LEU A 50 7.48 -6.66 -22.97
CA LEU A 50 8.56 -7.58 -23.33
C LEU A 50 9.78 -6.87 -23.91
N MET A 51 9.57 -5.83 -24.73
CA MET A 51 10.65 -5.18 -25.50
C MET A 51 11.44 -4.14 -24.70
N LEU A 52 10.96 -3.71 -23.53
CA LEU A 52 11.69 -2.79 -22.63
C LEU A 52 13.10 -3.30 -22.28
N ASP A 53 13.26 -4.60 -22.03
CA ASP A 53 14.56 -5.22 -21.71
C ASP A 53 15.24 -5.90 -22.90
N ALA A 54 14.60 -5.88 -24.07
CA ALA A 54 15.15 -6.53 -25.25
C ALA A 54 16.43 -5.85 -25.74
N THR A 55 17.29 -6.63 -26.38
CA THR A 55 18.46 -6.09 -27.08
C THR A 55 18.02 -5.36 -28.35
N SER A 56 18.84 -4.42 -28.82
CA SER A 56 18.54 -3.66 -30.04
C SER A 56 18.30 -4.55 -31.26
N GLY A 57 18.98 -5.71 -31.36
CA GLY A 57 18.78 -6.66 -32.46
C GLY A 57 17.41 -7.35 -32.42
N TRP A 58 16.91 -7.69 -31.24
CA TRP A 58 15.55 -8.26 -31.09
C TRP A 58 14.48 -7.23 -31.41
N VAL A 59 14.65 -5.99 -30.93
CA VAL A 59 13.72 -4.89 -31.21
C VAL A 59 13.62 -4.63 -32.72
N THR A 60 14.76 -4.51 -33.41
CA THR A 60 14.77 -4.26 -34.86
C THR A 60 14.20 -5.44 -35.63
N GLY A 61 14.53 -6.68 -35.25
CA GLY A 61 13.99 -7.89 -35.87
C GLY A 61 12.47 -7.96 -35.81
N VAL A 62 11.89 -7.76 -34.61
CA VAL A 62 10.42 -7.76 -34.41
C VAL A 62 9.75 -6.64 -35.20
N ALA A 63 10.30 -5.42 -35.13
CA ALA A 63 9.75 -4.26 -35.82
C ALA A 63 9.73 -4.46 -37.36
N VAL A 64 10.85 -4.90 -37.94
CA VAL A 64 10.97 -5.14 -39.39
C VAL A 64 10.06 -6.28 -39.84
N LEU A 65 10.01 -7.39 -39.10
CA LEU A 65 9.14 -8.53 -39.44
C LEU A 65 7.66 -8.12 -39.42
N CYS A 66 7.22 -7.38 -38.40
CA CYS A 66 5.83 -6.94 -38.31
C CYS A 66 5.48 -5.88 -39.37
N LEU A 67 6.39 -4.93 -39.66
CA LEU A 67 6.19 -3.95 -40.72
C LEU A 67 6.10 -4.62 -42.10
N THR A 68 7.01 -5.53 -42.42
CA THR A 68 7.02 -6.24 -43.70
C THR A 68 5.77 -7.11 -43.87
N ALA A 69 5.38 -7.88 -42.85
CA ALA A 69 4.14 -8.65 -42.87
C ALA A 69 2.89 -7.78 -43.04
N ALA A 70 2.82 -6.63 -42.36
CA ALA A 70 1.72 -5.67 -42.52
C ALA A 70 1.65 -5.11 -43.95
N VAL A 71 2.80 -4.73 -44.53
CA VAL A 71 2.88 -4.23 -45.91
C VAL A 71 2.45 -5.32 -46.90
N VAL A 72 2.91 -6.56 -46.76
CA VAL A 72 2.50 -7.68 -47.62
C VAL A 72 0.98 -7.90 -47.55
N LEU A 73 0.40 -7.92 -46.34
CA LEU A 73 -1.04 -8.09 -46.14
C LEU A 73 -1.87 -6.98 -46.79
N LEU A 74 -1.36 -5.74 -46.82
CA LEU A 74 -2.00 -4.59 -47.46
C LEU A 74 -1.77 -4.56 -48.98
N ALA A 75 -0.63 -5.05 -49.47
CA ALA A 75 -0.23 -5.02 -50.88
C ALA A 75 -0.86 -6.11 -51.75
N VAL A 76 -1.15 -7.29 -51.19
CA VAL A 76 -1.68 -8.47 -51.91
C VAL A 76 -3.07 -8.24 -52.56
N ARG A 77 -3.70 -7.06 -52.40
CA ARG A 77 -5.04 -6.77 -52.92
C ARG A 77 -5.14 -5.81 -54.11
N ARG A 78 -4.04 -5.48 -54.79
CA ARG A 78 -4.10 -4.61 -55.99
C ARG A 78 -3.97 -5.33 -57.35
N ARG A 79 -3.92 -6.66 -57.39
CA ARG A 79 -3.65 -7.42 -58.65
C ARG A 79 -4.80 -8.25 -59.25
N GLY A 80 -6.05 -8.00 -58.88
CA GLY A 80 -7.17 -8.70 -59.52
C GLY A 80 -8.45 -7.87 -59.57
N GLY A 81 -8.79 -7.37 -60.76
CA GLY A 81 -10.14 -6.87 -61.06
C GLY A 81 -10.18 -5.62 -61.95
N GLN A 82 -9.79 -5.75 -63.22
CA GLN A 82 -10.32 -4.89 -64.29
C GLN A 82 -11.21 -5.78 -65.18
N ALA A 83 -12.40 -5.23 -65.50
CA ALA A 83 -13.45 -5.69 -66.42
C ALA A 83 -14.53 -6.67 -65.88
N GLY A 84 -15.76 -6.14 -65.75
CA GLY A 84 -16.99 -6.82 -66.18
C GLY A 84 -17.97 -7.33 -65.11
N SER A 85 -18.88 -6.45 -64.64
CA SER A 85 -20.32 -6.68 -64.36
C SER A 85 -20.84 -5.93 -63.11
N PRO A 86 -22.04 -5.31 -63.16
CA PRO A 86 -22.60 -4.57 -62.03
C PRO A 86 -23.57 -5.45 -61.24
N THR A 87 -23.09 -6.21 -60.26
CA THR A 87 -23.91 -6.67 -59.14
C THR A 87 -23.10 -6.61 -57.84
N PRO A 88 -23.50 -5.83 -56.83
CA PRO A 88 -22.72 -5.66 -55.61
C PRO A 88 -23.02 -6.81 -54.63
N THR A 89 -22.47 -7.99 -54.87
CA THR A 89 -22.39 -9.02 -53.82
C THR A 89 -21.26 -8.66 -52.87
N ARG A 90 -21.60 -8.05 -51.72
CA ARG A 90 -20.67 -7.80 -50.60
C ARG A 90 -20.07 -9.13 -50.11
N THR A 91 -18.88 -9.48 -50.58
CA THR A 91 -18.10 -10.58 -50.01
C THR A 91 -17.65 -10.24 -48.56
N PRO A 92 -17.93 -11.08 -47.54
CA PRO A 92 -17.61 -10.79 -46.14
C PRO A 92 -16.12 -10.83 -45.73
N GLY A 93 -15.19 -11.10 -46.65
CA GLY A 93 -13.79 -11.44 -46.33
C GLY A 93 -12.79 -10.27 -46.26
N ALA A 94 -13.21 -9.01 -46.40
CA ALA A 94 -12.30 -7.86 -46.44
C ALA A 94 -11.84 -7.36 -45.06
N TRP A 95 -12.60 -7.67 -44.00
CA TRP A 95 -12.34 -7.20 -42.64
C TRP A 95 -11.21 -7.90 -41.86
N PRO A 96 -10.93 -9.21 -41.99
CA PRO A 96 -9.88 -9.83 -41.18
C PRO A 96 -8.47 -9.32 -41.52
N ARG A 97 -8.16 -9.02 -42.79
CA ARG A 97 -6.78 -8.64 -43.21
C ARG A 97 -6.37 -7.26 -42.73
N ALA A 98 -7.27 -6.27 -42.82
CA ALA A 98 -6.97 -4.91 -42.38
C ALA A 98 -6.79 -4.84 -40.86
N SER A 99 -7.57 -5.60 -40.09
CA SER A 99 -7.42 -5.70 -38.64
C SER A 99 -6.11 -6.38 -38.23
N VAL A 100 -5.69 -7.43 -38.94
CA VAL A 100 -4.40 -8.09 -38.70
C VAL A 100 -3.23 -7.16 -39.08
N ALA A 101 -3.31 -6.43 -40.19
CA ALA A 101 -2.29 -5.45 -40.54
C ALA A 101 -2.18 -4.33 -39.50
N ALA A 102 -3.30 -3.81 -39.00
CA ALA A 102 -3.32 -2.81 -37.93
C ALA A 102 -2.70 -3.34 -36.63
N LEU A 103 -2.99 -4.59 -36.25
CA LEU A 103 -2.38 -5.27 -35.10
C LEU A 103 -0.85 -5.32 -35.24
N LEU A 104 -0.34 -5.76 -36.40
CA LEU A 104 1.09 -5.85 -36.68
C LEU A 104 1.78 -4.49 -36.65
N LEU A 105 1.15 -3.45 -37.19
CA LEU A 105 1.66 -2.07 -37.11
C LEU A 105 1.75 -1.58 -35.66
N CYS A 106 0.76 -1.91 -34.82
CA CYS A 106 0.78 -1.56 -33.39
C CYS A 106 1.90 -2.30 -32.65
N VAL A 107 2.14 -3.58 -32.96
CA VAL A 107 3.25 -4.37 -32.42
C VAL A 107 4.59 -3.75 -32.82
N ALA A 108 4.77 -3.39 -34.09
CA ALA A 108 5.99 -2.75 -34.57
C ALA A 108 6.25 -1.40 -33.87
N ALA A 109 5.22 -0.55 -33.76
CA ALA A 109 5.31 0.73 -33.08
C ALA A 109 5.65 0.57 -31.59
N ALA A 110 5.02 -0.39 -30.90
CA ALA A 110 5.29 -0.68 -29.50
C ALA A 110 6.70 -1.23 -29.28
N ALA A 111 7.19 -2.11 -30.16
CA ALA A 111 8.54 -2.63 -30.09
C ALA A 111 9.59 -1.51 -30.23
N VAL A 112 9.44 -0.63 -31.23
CA VAL A 112 10.34 0.51 -31.44
C VAL A 112 10.29 1.47 -30.25
N SER A 113 9.10 1.86 -29.79
CA SER A 113 8.95 2.77 -28.67
C SER A 113 9.59 2.20 -27.38
N ALA A 114 9.27 0.95 -27.02
CA ALA A 114 9.82 0.29 -25.85
C ALA A 114 11.33 0.08 -25.94
N GLY A 115 11.85 -0.29 -27.12
CA GLY A 115 13.27 -0.47 -27.35
C GLY A 115 14.07 0.83 -27.21
N LEU A 116 13.54 1.96 -27.70
CA LEU A 116 14.18 3.27 -27.54
C LEU A 116 14.22 3.68 -26.06
N HIS A 117 13.09 3.62 -25.36
CA HIS A 117 13.02 3.96 -23.94
C HIS A 117 13.86 3.04 -23.05
N GLY A 118 13.97 1.75 -23.40
CA GLY A 118 14.81 0.79 -22.68
C GLY A 118 16.31 0.97 -22.92
N ALA A 119 16.71 1.38 -24.13
CA ALA A 119 18.11 1.58 -24.48
C ALA A 119 18.77 2.71 -23.68
N ASP A 120 18.04 3.82 -23.49
CA ASP A 120 18.52 5.00 -22.76
C ASP A 120 18.92 4.68 -21.30
N LEU A 121 18.20 3.76 -20.65
CA LEU A 121 18.50 3.33 -19.27
C LEU A 121 19.73 2.42 -19.14
N ARG A 122 20.20 1.78 -20.22
CA ARG A 122 21.27 0.77 -20.15
C ARG A 122 22.61 1.25 -20.67
N ARG A 123 22.58 2.09 -21.72
CA ARG A 123 23.77 2.47 -22.49
C ARG A 123 24.21 3.92 -22.29
N GLY A 124 23.49 4.70 -21.47
CA GLY A 124 23.83 6.08 -21.16
C GLY A 124 25.06 6.26 -20.25
N PRO A 125 25.56 7.51 -20.10
CA PRO A 125 26.69 7.83 -19.23
C PRO A 125 26.38 7.60 -17.74
N VAL A 126 25.13 7.83 -17.31
CA VAL A 126 24.69 7.67 -15.91
C VAL A 126 24.74 6.21 -15.43
N PRO A 127 24.14 5.21 -16.14
CA PRO A 127 24.26 3.79 -15.75
C PRO A 127 25.69 3.29 -15.65
N ARG A 128 26.59 3.80 -16.50
CA ARG A 128 28.02 3.44 -16.46
C ARG A 128 28.69 3.95 -15.19
N LEU A 129 28.44 5.21 -14.81
CA LEU A 129 28.96 5.81 -13.57
C LEU A 129 28.37 5.14 -12.33
N ALA A 130 27.07 4.83 -12.38
CA ALA A 130 26.36 4.10 -11.33
C ALA A 130 27.00 2.73 -11.06
N ARG A 131 27.31 1.94 -12.09
CA ARG A 131 28.01 0.64 -11.94
C ARG A 131 29.41 0.76 -11.32
N GLN A 132 30.05 1.92 -11.45
CA GLN A 132 31.37 2.21 -10.87
C GLN A 132 31.27 2.81 -9.46
N TYR A 133 30.07 3.02 -8.93
CA TYR A 133 29.82 3.71 -7.66
C TYR A 133 30.49 5.09 -7.57
N ALA A 134 30.62 5.79 -8.70
CA ALA A 134 31.40 7.01 -8.82
C ALA A 134 30.74 8.19 -8.09
N THR A 135 31.56 9.04 -7.47
CA THR A 135 31.13 10.36 -6.99
C THR A 135 31.09 11.33 -8.16
N VAL A 136 29.96 12.00 -8.32
CA VAL A 136 29.69 12.89 -9.46
C VAL A 136 29.01 14.17 -9.01
N THR A 137 29.21 15.24 -9.78
CA THR A 137 28.39 16.45 -9.68
C THR A 137 27.35 16.38 -10.79
N ALA A 138 26.08 16.34 -10.43
CA ALA A 138 24.98 16.20 -11.39
C ALA A 138 24.07 17.43 -11.35
N GLU A 139 23.70 17.92 -12.52
CA GLU A 139 22.54 18.81 -12.68
C GLU A 139 21.29 17.96 -12.89
N VAL A 140 20.38 18.01 -11.93
CA VAL A 140 19.17 17.17 -11.89
C VAL A 140 17.94 18.07 -11.95
N GLU A 141 17.08 17.82 -12.93
CA GLU A 141 15.75 18.44 -13.01
C GLU A 141 14.75 17.53 -12.29
N ILE A 142 14.10 18.04 -11.24
CA ILE A 142 13.17 17.25 -10.43
C ILE A 142 11.88 16.97 -11.21
N THR A 143 11.44 15.71 -11.23
CA THR A 143 10.24 15.27 -11.97
C THR A 143 9.08 14.89 -11.05
N SER A 144 9.35 14.56 -9.78
CA SER A 144 8.34 14.21 -8.77
C SER A 144 8.39 15.11 -7.54
N ASP A 145 7.31 15.14 -6.77
CA ASP A 145 7.36 15.77 -5.44
C ASP A 145 8.30 14.97 -4.51
N PRO A 146 9.16 15.63 -3.71
CA PRO A 146 9.99 14.97 -2.71
C PRO A 146 9.13 14.30 -1.63
N ARG A 147 9.53 13.10 -1.20
CA ARG A 147 8.84 12.33 -0.17
C ARG A 147 9.80 11.88 0.90
N LEU A 148 9.40 11.98 2.16
CA LEU A 148 10.18 11.41 3.26
C LEU A 148 10.00 9.89 3.26
N THR A 149 11.10 9.14 3.31
CA THR A 149 11.04 7.70 3.51
C THR A 149 10.59 7.42 4.94
N ARG A 150 9.80 6.35 5.10
CA ARG A 150 9.45 5.85 6.43
C ARG A 150 10.71 5.32 7.12
N PRO A 151 10.91 5.61 8.41
CA PRO A 151 11.88 4.87 9.22
C PRO A 151 11.49 3.40 9.13
N ARG A 152 12.40 2.56 8.63
CA ARG A 152 12.23 1.11 8.67
C ARG A 152 13.03 0.61 9.86
N ILE A 153 12.36 -0.10 10.76
CA ILE A 153 13.04 -0.87 11.79
C ILE A 153 13.71 -2.04 11.09
N ARG A 154 15.02 -2.11 11.17
CA ARG A 154 15.80 -3.24 10.69
C ARG A 154 16.62 -3.71 11.88
N GLY A 155 16.07 -4.73 12.54
CA GLY A 155 16.43 -5.19 13.89
C GLY A 155 16.51 -4.07 14.92
N ASP A 156 17.68 -3.88 15.51
CA ASP A 156 17.96 -3.02 16.65
C ASP A 156 17.83 -1.51 16.36
N HIS A 157 17.89 -1.11 15.08
CA HIS A 157 17.88 0.29 14.68
C HIS A 157 16.69 0.67 13.79
N ALA A 158 16.18 1.89 14.01
CA ALA A 158 15.35 2.58 13.04
C ALA A 158 16.24 3.27 12.00
N ALA A 159 16.15 2.87 10.73
CA ALA A 159 16.86 3.56 9.65
C ALA A 159 16.45 5.04 9.60
N PRO A 160 17.40 6.00 9.49
CA PRO A 160 17.09 7.42 9.49
C PRO A 160 16.18 7.76 8.31
N ALA A 161 15.31 8.75 8.52
CA ALA A 161 14.49 9.28 7.45
C ALA A 161 15.40 9.83 6.33
N SER A 162 15.05 9.56 5.07
CA SER A 162 15.73 10.12 3.91
C SER A 162 14.69 10.80 3.02
N VAL A 163 15.10 11.79 2.24
CA VAL A 163 14.20 12.38 1.24
C VAL A 163 14.43 11.67 -0.09
N LEU A 164 13.37 11.12 -0.65
CA LEU A 164 13.34 10.46 -1.94
C LEU A 164 12.68 11.37 -2.97
N MET A 165 13.30 11.54 -4.13
CA MET A 165 12.69 12.22 -5.27
C MET A 165 13.21 11.66 -6.59
N GLU A 166 12.34 11.58 -7.58
CA GLU A 166 12.71 11.28 -8.95
C GLU A 166 13.14 12.56 -9.66
N GLY A 167 14.15 12.43 -10.51
CA GLY A 167 14.60 13.51 -11.37
C GLY A 167 15.21 13.01 -12.66
N GLU A 168 15.49 13.93 -13.57
CA GLU A 168 16.18 13.67 -14.82
C GLU A 168 17.52 14.39 -14.80
N VAL A 169 18.60 13.63 -14.92
CA VAL A 169 19.94 14.20 -15.05
C VAL A 169 20.03 14.87 -16.41
N ARG A 170 20.32 16.18 -16.42
CA ARG A 170 20.56 16.99 -17.62
C ARG A 170 22.04 17.04 -17.98
N ARG A 171 22.90 17.03 -16.96
CA ARG A 171 24.36 17.08 -17.09
C ARG A 171 25.03 16.33 -15.94
N VAL A 172 26.08 15.57 -16.24
CA VAL A 172 26.94 14.96 -15.21
C VAL A 172 28.38 15.38 -15.45
N GLU A 173 29.02 15.82 -14.38
CA GLU A 173 30.43 16.12 -14.31
C GLU A 173 31.13 15.09 -13.41
N LYS A 174 32.18 14.47 -13.92
CA LYS A 174 33.02 13.54 -13.15
C LYS A 174 34.10 14.29 -12.38
N ALA A 175 34.77 13.59 -11.46
CA ALA A 175 35.91 14.12 -10.71
C ALA A 175 37.10 14.55 -11.58
N ASP A 176 37.21 14.03 -12.81
CA ASP A 176 38.24 14.42 -13.79
C ASP A 176 37.89 15.69 -14.58
N GLY A 177 36.78 16.36 -14.24
CA GLY A 177 36.29 17.57 -14.91
C GLY A 177 35.54 17.31 -16.23
N THR A 178 35.40 16.04 -16.65
CA THR A 178 34.65 15.73 -17.87
C THR A 178 33.15 15.86 -17.63
N ALA A 179 32.51 16.79 -18.35
CA ALA A 179 31.07 17.00 -18.32
C ALA A 179 30.39 16.38 -19.54
N VAL A 180 29.30 15.64 -19.31
CA VAL A 180 28.50 15.01 -20.35
C VAL A 180 27.05 15.42 -20.18
N ALA A 181 26.47 16.03 -21.23
CA ALA A 181 25.04 16.27 -21.31
C ALA A 181 24.31 14.96 -21.58
N THR A 182 23.23 14.70 -20.84
CA THR A 182 22.47 13.45 -20.93
C THR A 182 21.02 13.72 -20.54
N ARG A 183 20.14 12.77 -20.85
CA ARG A 183 18.77 12.72 -20.35
C ARG A 183 18.54 11.35 -19.77
N ALA A 184 18.75 11.24 -18.46
CA ALA A 184 18.68 9.95 -17.77
C ALA A 184 17.85 10.09 -16.49
N PRO A 185 16.74 9.35 -16.35
CA PRO A 185 15.96 9.36 -15.12
C PRO A 185 16.76 8.74 -13.98
N VAL A 186 16.74 9.36 -12.81
CA VAL A 186 17.46 8.92 -11.62
C VAL A 186 16.58 9.04 -10.39
N LEU A 187 16.90 8.23 -9.39
CA LEU A 187 16.35 8.35 -8.06
C LEU A 187 17.35 9.09 -7.17
N VAL A 188 16.97 10.24 -6.62
CA VAL A 188 17.80 11.00 -5.68
C VAL A 188 17.39 10.63 -4.26
N ILE A 189 18.36 10.18 -3.46
CA ILE A 189 18.20 9.86 -2.04
C ILE A 189 19.06 10.83 -1.25
N VAL A 190 18.44 11.67 -0.43
CA VAL A 190 19.11 12.61 0.47
C VAL A 190 19.07 12.03 1.87
N ASP A 191 20.23 11.62 2.38
CA ASP A 191 20.35 11.11 3.75
C ASP A 191 20.20 12.30 4.72
N MET A 192 19.10 12.37 5.50
CA MET A 192 18.93 13.37 6.55
C MET A 192 19.74 12.91 7.78
N GLY A 193 21.05 13.09 7.74
CA GLY A 193 21.96 12.56 8.77
C GLY A 193 21.66 13.10 10.19
N ALA A 194 21.91 12.26 11.19
CA ALA A 194 21.94 12.59 12.63
C ALA A 194 22.94 13.71 13.01
N GLY A 195 23.71 14.25 12.05
CA GLY A 195 24.60 15.39 12.23
C GLY A 195 23.90 16.72 12.53
N SER A 196 22.57 16.82 12.36
CA SER A 196 21.80 18.01 12.76
C SER A 196 21.66 18.14 14.29
N ALA A 197 21.98 17.10 15.08
CA ALA A 197 21.93 17.18 16.54
C ALA A 197 23.07 18.03 17.15
N ARG A 198 24.11 18.37 16.38
CA ARG A 198 25.25 19.20 16.86
C ARG A 198 25.16 20.69 16.50
N THR A 199 24.23 21.08 15.64
CA THR A 199 23.93 22.50 15.39
C THR A 199 22.68 22.88 16.16
N LYS A 200 22.85 23.66 17.24
CA LYS A 200 21.78 24.41 17.90
C LYS A 200 21.09 25.32 16.88
N VAL A 201 20.09 24.81 16.17
CA VAL A 201 19.06 25.63 15.54
C VAL A 201 17.94 25.77 16.59
N PRO A 202 17.49 27.00 16.91
CA PRO A 202 16.49 27.20 17.96
C PRO A 202 15.20 26.46 17.62
N ALA A 203 14.65 25.81 18.64
CA ALA A 203 13.37 25.11 18.58
C ALA A 203 12.21 26.12 18.50
N GLU A 204 11.87 26.56 17.28
CA GLU A 204 10.57 27.14 16.97
C GLU A 204 10.04 26.57 15.65
N GLY A 205 9.01 25.71 15.76
CA GLY A 205 8.29 25.09 14.65
C GLY A 205 8.96 23.85 14.04
N PRO A 206 8.20 22.95 13.39
CA PRO A 206 8.78 21.86 12.61
C PRO A 206 9.46 22.46 11.38
N SER A 207 10.73 22.85 11.52
CA SER A 207 11.62 23.23 10.42
C SER A 207 11.64 22.11 9.40
N ARG A 208 10.84 22.25 8.33
CA ARG A 208 10.80 21.30 7.24
C ARG A 208 12.11 21.42 6.48
N SER A 209 12.74 20.29 6.19
CA SER A 209 13.92 20.23 5.32
C SER A 209 13.64 21.01 4.02
N PRO A 210 14.50 21.95 3.60
CA PRO A 210 14.33 22.69 2.34
C PRO A 210 14.18 21.77 1.12
N TRP A 211 14.70 20.55 1.21
CA TRP A 211 14.54 19.50 0.20
C TRP A 211 13.08 19.06 -0.01
N LEU A 212 12.19 19.23 0.98
CA LEU A 212 10.77 18.89 0.88
C LEU A 212 9.92 19.97 0.20
N GLU A 213 10.48 21.16 0.01
CA GLU A 213 9.80 22.31 -0.61
C GLU A 213 10.01 22.38 -2.12
N LEU A 214 10.88 21.53 -2.66
CA LEU A 214 11.16 21.46 -4.08
C LEU A 214 9.92 21.06 -4.89
N LEU A 215 9.74 21.72 -6.02
CA LEU A 215 8.67 21.44 -6.98
C LEU A 215 9.25 20.77 -8.24
N PRO A 216 8.45 20.00 -8.99
CA PRO A 216 8.84 19.54 -10.31
C PRO A 216 9.25 20.69 -11.22
N SER A 217 10.14 20.42 -12.18
CA SER A 217 10.86 21.37 -13.06
C SER A 217 11.94 22.22 -12.39
N THR A 218 12.14 22.13 -11.07
CA THR A 218 13.30 22.76 -10.41
C THR A 218 14.59 22.04 -10.82
N ARG A 219 15.64 22.79 -11.17
CA ARG A 219 16.97 22.24 -11.43
C ARG A 219 17.89 22.47 -10.26
N LEU A 220 18.60 21.41 -9.90
CA LEU A 220 19.51 21.36 -8.77
C LEU A 220 20.90 20.97 -9.25
N ARG A 221 21.93 21.52 -8.61
CA ARG A 221 23.28 20.96 -8.66
C ARG A 221 23.51 20.15 -7.40
N VAL A 222 23.84 18.87 -7.54
CA VAL A 222 24.06 17.98 -6.41
C VAL A 222 25.37 17.22 -6.56
N MET A 223 26.13 17.13 -5.48
CA MET A 223 27.27 16.22 -5.38
C MET A 223 26.76 14.91 -4.77
N ALA A 224 26.80 13.84 -5.54
CA ALA A 224 26.20 12.58 -5.15
C ALA A 224 27.09 11.40 -5.48
N ARG A 225 27.00 10.35 -4.65
CA ARG A 225 27.53 9.04 -5.01
C ARG A 225 26.50 8.32 -5.86
N SER A 226 26.86 8.03 -7.10
CA SER A 226 26.02 7.22 -7.99
C SER A 226 26.07 5.75 -7.58
N ALA A 227 24.96 5.02 -7.77
CA ALA A 227 24.85 3.59 -7.50
C ALA A 227 23.86 2.96 -8.50
N PRO A 228 24.02 1.67 -8.86
CA PRO A 228 23.06 1.01 -9.74
C PRO A 228 21.72 0.85 -9.02
N ALA A 229 20.63 0.82 -9.78
CA ALA A 229 19.33 0.46 -9.24
C ALA A 229 19.39 -0.99 -8.71
N ALA A 230 18.94 -1.21 -7.47
CA ALA A 230 19.05 -2.50 -6.79
C ALA A 230 18.09 -3.57 -7.35
N VAL A 231 17.04 -3.17 -8.08
CA VAL A 231 16.03 -4.05 -8.66
C VAL A 231 15.97 -3.81 -10.18
N GLY A 232 16.07 -4.89 -10.96
CA GLY A 232 15.88 -4.83 -12.42
C GLY A 232 14.40 -4.60 -12.75
N GLY A 233 14.12 -3.64 -13.63
CA GLY A 233 12.75 -3.33 -14.08
C GLY A 233 12.21 -1.96 -13.67
N ASP A 234 12.99 -1.14 -12.97
CA ASP A 234 12.61 0.24 -12.63
C ASP A 234 12.96 1.24 -13.75
N ARG A 235 12.15 2.30 -13.85
CA ARG A 235 12.30 3.43 -14.80
C ARG A 235 13.54 4.30 -14.53
N ILE A 236 14.51 3.84 -13.75
CA ILE A 236 15.67 4.62 -13.30
C ILE A 236 16.98 4.09 -13.87
N ALA A 237 17.79 5.00 -14.40
CA ALA A 237 19.11 4.73 -14.95
C ALA A 237 20.18 4.57 -13.86
N GLY A 238 19.90 5.07 -12.65
CA GLY A 238 20.78 4.98 -11.48
C GLY A 238 20.21 5.72 -10.26
N VAL A 239 20.82 5.49 -9.11
CA VAL A 239 20.50 6.16 -7.84
C VAL A 239 21.61 7.15 -7.51
N LEU A 240 21.25 8.38 -7.16
CA LEU A 240 22.16 9.43 -6.68
C LEU A 240 21.96 9.61 -5.18
N ARG A 241 22.96 9.19 -4.38
CA ARG A 241 22.94 9.36 -2.92
C ARG A 241 23.67 10.64 -2.53
N VAL A 242 22.93 11.60 -2.00
CA VAL A 242 23.43 12.89 -1.52
C VAL A 242 23.68 12.79 -0.01
N ARG A 243 24.89 13.14 0.42
CA ARG A 243 25.30 13.14 1.83
C ARG A 243 25.90 14.49 2.21
N GLY A 244 25.57 14.97 3.42
CA GLY A 244 26.17 16.16 4.00
C GLY A 244 25.70 17.51 3.43
N GLN A 245 24.75 17.53 2.49
CA GLN A 245 24.14 18.77 1.99
C GLN A 245 22.82 19.07 2.72
N ALA A 246 22.85 20.03 3.65
CA ALA A 246 21.66 20.44 4.40
C ALA A 246 20.62 21.19 3.54
N VAL A 247 21.08 21.93 2.52
CA VAL A 247 20.24 22.77 1.64
C VAL A 247 20.53 22.41 0.18
N PRO A 248 19.51 22.30 -0.69
CA PRO A 248 19.69 22.09 -2.11
C PRO A 248 20.27 23.32 -2.81
N GLU A 249 21.27 23.14 -3.67
CA GLU A 249 21.79 24.19 -4.55
C GLU A 249 20.89 24.28 -5.80
N VAL A 250 19.94 25.23 -5.79
CA VAL A 250 18.99 25.44 -6.90
C VAL A 250 19.64 26.30 -7.98
N THR A 251 19.84 25.73 -9.16
CA THR A 251 20.38 26.44 -10.33
C THR A 251 19.29 27.11 -11.16
N GLU A 252 18.10 26.50 -11.25
CA GLU A 252 16.94 27.06 -11.95
C GLU A 252 15.66 26.76 -11.15
N GLY A 253 14.85 27.80 -10.91
CA GLY A 253 13.57 27.66 -10.20
C GLY A 253 12.49 26.95 -11.03
N PRO A 254 11.38 26.54 -10.40
CA PRO A 254 10.30 25.82 -11.09
C PRO A 254 9.59 26.72 -12.10
N SER A 255 9.11 26.10 -13.18
CA SER A 255 8.28 26.74 -14.21
C SER A 255 7.02 27.41 -13.63
N GLY A 256 6.49 28.44 -14.29
CA GLY A 256 5.32 29.19 -13.80
C GLY A 256 4.07 28.32 -13.57
N VAL A 257 3.86 27.32 -14.42
CA VAL A 257 2.79 26.33 -14.29
C VAL A 257 2.96 25.48 -13.03
N GLN A 258 4.18 24.98 -12.79
CA GLN A 258 4.48 24.19 -11.59
C GLN A 258 4.42 25.02 -10.32
N ARG A 259 4.83 26.30 -10.38
CA ARG A 259 4.70 27.25 -9.27
C ARG A 259 3.24 27.54 -8.92
N PHE A 260 2.37 27.70 -9.92
CA PHE A 260 0.94 27.85 -9.69
C PHE A 260 0.32 26.59 -9.08
N ALA A 261 0.65 25.41 -9.61
CA ALA A 261 0.21 24.13 -9.03
C ALA A 261 0.72 23.94 -7.59
N GLY A 262 1.97 24.31 -7.32
CA GLY A 262 2.56 24.30 -5.98
C GLY A 262 1.82 25.22 -5.01
N ARG A 263 1.45 26.44 -5.44
CA ARG A 263 0.63 27.37 -4.65
C ARG A 263 -0.76 26.81 -4.32
N LEU A 264 -1.43 26.18 -5.29
CA LEU A 264 -2.72 25.53 -5.05
C LEU A 264 -2.59 24.41 -4.01
N ARG A 265 -1.62 23.49 -4.19
CA ARG A 265 -1.35 22.39 -3.27
C ARG A 265 -0.99 22.89 -1.86
N ALA A 266 -0.17 23.93 -1.76
CA ALA A 266 0.20 24.56 -0.49
C ALA A 266 -1.01 25.23 0.18
N GLY A 267 -1.85 25.93 -0.58
CA GLY A 267 -3.08 26.54 -0.06
C GLY A 267 -4.08 25.50 0.46
N LEU A 268 -4.23 24.35 -0.21
CA LEU A 268 -5.04 23.25 0.30
C LEU A 268 -4.46 22.66 1.60
N ARG A 269 -3.14 22.49 1.67
CA ARG A 269 -2.47 22.05 2.92
C ARG A 269 -2.79 23.00 4.07
N GLU A 270 -2.65 24.31 3.85
CA GLU A 270 -2.97 25.34 4.86
C GLU A 270 -4.45 25.31 5.26
N ALA A 271 -5.36 25.18 4.29
CA ALA A 271 -6.80 25.10 4.54
C ALA A 271 -7.18 23.89 5.42
N THR A 272 -6.37 22.82 5.38
CA THR A 272 -6.60 21.59 6.16
C THR A 272 -5.87 21.53 7.51
N ASP A 273 -4.98 22.49 7.83
CA ASP A 273 -4.07 22.37 8.98
C ASP A 273 -4.77 22.28 10.34
N GLY A 274 -5.93 22.93 10.48
CA GLY A 274 -6.76 22.91 11.70
C GLY A 274 -7.76 21.76 11.80
N LEU A 275 -7.77 20.82 10.85
CA LEU A 275 -8.71 19.69 10.84
C LEU A 275 -8.23 18.52 11.72
N PRO A 276 -9.13 17.57 12.07
CA PRO A 276 -8.74 16.31 12.69
C PRO A 276 -7.64 15.58 11.92
N ALA A 277 -6.85 14.76 12.62
CA ALA A 277 -5.62 14.18 12.07
C ALA A 277 -5.85 13.39 10.77
N ASP A 278 -6.92 12.60 10.70
CA ASP A 278 -7.25 11.77 9.53
C ASP A 278 -7.77 12.60 8.36
N ALA A 279 -8.78 13.46 8.54
CA ALA A 279 -9.21 14.40 7.49
C ALA A 279 -8.08 15.31 6.96
N ARG A 280 -7.23 15.84 7.86
CA ARG A 280 -6.07 16.67 7.50
C ARG A 280 -5.08 15.92 6.60
N ALA A 281 -4.95 14.62 6.78
CA ALA A 281 -4.09 13.76 5.98
C ALA A 281 -4.77 13.32 4.67
N LEU A 282 -6.04 12.94 4.75
CA LEU A 282 -6.77 12.29 3.66
C LEU A 282 -7.20 13.29 2.59
N LEU A 283 -7.62 14.51 2.94
CA LEU A 283 -8.12 15.49 1.94
C LEU A 283 -7.05 15.87 0.89
N PRO A 284 -5.82 16.26 1.24
CA PRO A 284 -4.77 16.50 0.24
C PRO A 284 -4.44 15.24 -0.58
N GLY A 285 -4.49 14.06 0.04
CA GLY A 285 -4.33 12.77 -0.65
C GLY A 285 -5.40 12.53 -1.71
N LEU A 286 -6.67 12.66 -1.34
CA LEU A 286 -7.82 12.41 -2.22
C LEU A 286 -7.90 13.41 -3.37
N VAL A 287 -7.64 14.69 -3.10
CA VAL A 287 -7.82 15.78 -4.09
C VAL A 287 -6.63 15.89 -5.02
N VAL A 288 -5.40 15.93 -4.48
CA VAL A 288 -4.20 16.23 -5.26
C VAL A 288 -3.13 15.12 -5.20
N GLY A 289 -3.40 13.99 -4.55
CA GLY A 289 -2.47 12.86 -4.49
C GLY A 289 -1.32 13.08 -3.52
N ASP A 290 -1.48 14.03 -2.60
CA ASP A 290 -0.46 14.34 -1.62
C ASP A 290 -0.60 13.45 -0.38
N THR A 291 0.14 12.34 -0.38
CA THR A 291 0.14 11.36 0.71
C THR A 291 1.16 11.68 1.81
N SER A 292 1.79 12.86 1.80
CA SER A 292 2.88 13.22 2.74
C SER A 292 2.45 13.28 4.20
N ARG A 293 1.15 13.52 4.47
CA ARG A 293 0.56 13.62 5.81
C ARG A 293 -0.11 12.32 6.28
N ILE A 294 -0.20 11.30 5.43
CA ILE A 294 -0.85 10.03 5.78
C ILE A 294 0.01 9.26 6.77
N THR A 295 -0.56 8.95 7.93
CA THR A 295 0.15 8.19 8.97
C THR A 295 0.32 6.73 8.54
N PRO A 296 1.35 6.02 9.01
CA PRO A 296 1.56 4.61 8.68
C PRO A 296 0.34 3.74 9.01
N GLU A 297 -0.31 4.02 10.14
CA GLU A 297 -1.49 3.28 10.60
C GLU A 297 -2.69 3.48 9.66
N LEU A 298 -2.85 4.70 9.11
CA LEU A 298 -3.90 5.00 8.15
C LEU A 298 -3.62 4.33 6.81
N ASP A 299 -2.39 4.42 6.30
CA ASP A 299 -1.99 3.76 5.05
C ASP A 299 -2.20 2.24 5.10
N GLU A 300 -1.79 1.60 6.20
CA GLU A 300 -1.99 0.17 6.40
C GLU A 300 -3.47 -0.19 6.59
N ALA A 301 -4.28 0.66 7.21
CA ALA A 301 -5.73 0.45 7.28
C ALA A 301 -6.38 0.49 5.88
N PHE A 302 -5.94 1.40 5.02
CA PHE A 302 -6.41 1.49 3.63
C PHE A 302 -5.95 0.28 2.80
N LYS A 303 -4.73 -0.24 3.01
CA LYS A 303 -4.28 -1.49 2.37
C LYS A 303 -5.07 -2.69 2.87
N ALA A 304 -5.30 -2.80 4.18
CA ALA A 304 -6.01 -3.92 4.78
C ALA A 304 -7.48 -4.03 4.33
N THR A 305 -8.08 -2.93 3.91
CA THR A 305 -9.48 -2.82 3.46
C THR A 305 -9.62 -2.65 1.93
N ASP A 306 -8.53 -2.82 1.16
CA ASP A 306 -8.46 -2.56 -0.29
C ASP A 306 -8.93 -1.14 -0.70
N LEU A 307 -8.87 -0.17 0.20
CA LEU A 307 -9.18 1.24 -0.04
C LEU A 307 -7.98 2.05 -0.53
N ALA A 308 -6.76 1.47 -0.59
CA ALA A 308 -5.55 2.19 -1.00
C ALA A 308 -5.67 2.93 -2.36
N HIS A 309 -6.52 2.44 -3.26
CA HIS A 309 -6.81 3.09 -4.55
C HIS A 309 -7.50 4.47 -4.42
N THR A 310 -8.10 4.80 -3.27
CA THR A 310 -8.68 6.13 -3.00
C THR A 310 -7.64 7.14 -2.50
N LEU A 311 -6.48 6.67 -2.02
CA LEU A 311 -5.35 7.53 -1.65
C LEU A 311 -4.59 8.05 -2.87
N ALA A 312 -4.64 7.29 -3.97
CA ALA A 312 -4.16 7.73 -5.27
C ALA A 312 -5.26 8.56 -5.96
N VAL A 313 -4.90 9.66 -6.62
CA VAL A 313 -5.85 10.44 -7.40
C VAL A 313 -6.43 9.58 -8.51
N SER A 314 -7.70 9.23 -8.37
CA SER A 314 -8.37 8.30 -9.26
C SER A 314 -8.94 9.00 -10.49
N GLY A 315 -9.24 8.22 -11.52
CA GLY A 315 -10.00 8.72 -12.67
C GLY A 315 -11.46 9.07 -12.34
N SER A 316 -12.02 8.57 -11.23
CA SER A 316 -13.36 8.96 -10.80
C SER A 316 -13.38 10.42 -10.35
N ASN A 317 -12.30 10.93 -9.72
CA ASN A 317 -12.19 12.33 -9.34
C ASN A 317 -12.31 13.27 -10.55
N LEU A 318 -11.52 13.03 -11.60
CA LEU A 318 -11.65 13.80 -12.85
C LEU A 318 -13.05 13.67 -13.46
N THR A 319 -13.63 12.47 -13.44
CA THR A 319 -14.97 12.22 -13.97
C THR A 319 -16.05 12.98 -13.20
N ILE A 320 -15.95 13.06 -11.86
CA ILE A 320 -16.86 13.81 -10.99
C ILE A 320 -16.81 15.30 -11.31
N ILE A 321 -15.62 15.88 -11.45
CA ILE A 321 -15.46 17.31 -11.77
C ILE A 321 -15.97 17.60 -13.19
N LEU A 322 -15.64 16.75 -14.18
CA LEU A 322 -16.16 16.88 -15.54
C LEU A 322 -17.69 16.72 -15.57
N ALA A 323 -18.27 15.82 -14.78
CA ALA A 323 -19.71 15.63 -14.68
C ALA A 323 -20.40 16.84 -14.03
N LEU A 324 -19.76 17.50 -13.07
CA LEU A 324 -20.24 18.76 -12.48
C LEU A 324 -20.28 19.89 -13.52
N LEU A 325 -19.24 19.99 -14.36
CA LEU A 325 -19.14 20.99 -15.42
C LEU A 325 -20.11 20.73 -16.59
N ILE A 326 -20.12 19.49 -17.11
CA ILE A 326 -20.76 19.11 -18.38
C ILE A 326 -22.17 18.52 -18.16
N GLY A 327 -22.44 17.95 -16.98
CA GLY A 327 -23.62 17.13 -16.68
C GLY A 327 -23.35 15.63 -16.89
N PRO A 328 -24.23 14.73 -16.40
CA PRO A 328 -24.07 13.28 -16.54
C PRO A 328 -23.90 12.88 -18.02
N PRO A 329 -23.05 11.88 -18.34
CA PRO A 329 -22.77 11.49 -19.72
C PRO A 329 -24.05 11.22 -20.54
N GLY A 330 -25.06 10.59 -19.94
CA GLY A 330 -26.34 10.28 -20.60
C GLY A 330 -27.22 11.49 -20.94
N MET A 331 -26.95 12.67 -20.38
CA MET A 331 -27.76 13.89 -20.58
C MET A 331 -27.01 15.01 -21.33
N ALA A 332 -25.72 14.82 -21.63
CA ALA A 332 -24.88 15.86 -22.25
C ALA A 332 -25.34 16.31 -23.66
N GLN A 333 -26.24 15.57 -24.32
CA GLN A 333 -26.84 15.97 -25.62
C GLN A 333 -28.33 16.34 -25.56
N LEU A 334 -28.97 16.25 -24.40
CA LEU A 334 -30.34 16.73 -24.23
C LEU A 334 -30.34 18.22 -23.90
N VAL A 335 -31.41 18.94 -24.23
CA VAL A 335 -31.61 20.37 -23.92
C VAL A 335 -31.65 20.59 -22.40
N GLU A 336 -32.05 19.58 -21.62
CA GLU A 336 -32.05 19.54 -20.16
C GLU A 336 -30.67 19.18 -19.57
N ARG A 337 -29.62 19.88 -19.97
CA ARG A 337 -28.30 19.66 -19.38
C ARG A 337 -28.30 20.18 -17.95
N ARG A 338 -28.19 19.29 -16.97
CA ARG A 338 -28.18 19.62 -15.52
C ARG A 338 -26.80 20.05 -14.96
N GLY A 339 -25.78 20.21 -15.81
CA GLY A 339 -24.44 20.70 -15.41
C GLY A 339 -24.38 22.22 -15.21
N LEU A 340 -23.25 22.74 -14.73
CA LEU A 340 -23.03 24.19 -14.55
C LEU A 340 -22.91 24.96 -15.88
N ALA A 341 -22.22 24.42 -16.89
CA ALA A 341 -22.02 25.12 -18.17
C ALA A 341 -23.33 25.50 -18.90
N PRO A 342 -24.36 24.63 -18.97
CA PRO A 342 -25.67 24.98 -19.51
C PRO A 342 -26.46 25.99 -18.67
N ARG A 343 -26.37 25.91 -17.33
CA ARG A 343 -26.97 26.92 -16.42
C ARG A 343 -26.37 28.31 -16.63
N LEU A 344 -25.12 28.36 -17.08
CA LEU A 344 -24.37 29.59 -17.40
C LEU A 344 -24.45 29.96 -18.90
N GLY A 345 -25.25 29.26 -19.72
CA GLY A 345 -25.42 29.59 -21.14
C GLY A 345 -24.23 29.28 -22.06
N ILE A 346 -23.27 28.46 -21.61
CA ILE A 346 -22.02 28.20 -22.35
C ILE A 346 -22.28 27.24 -23.54
N PRO A 347 -21.82 27.57 -24.77
CA PRO A 347 -22.03 26.71 -25.94
C PRO A 347 -21.21 25.42 -25.86
N LEU A 348 -21.70 24.34 -26.49
CA LEU A 348 -21.12 22.98 -26.39
C LEU A 348 -19.62 22.93 -26.76
N ARG A 349 -19.18 23.70 -27.76
CA ARG A 349 -17.76 23.78 -28.17
C ARG A 349 -16.89 24.41 -27.09
N MET A 350 -17.38 25.46 -26.44
CA MET A 350 -16.69 26.11 -25.33
C MET A 350 -16.66 25.20 -24.10
N THR A 351 -17.73 24.44 -23.84
CA THR A 351 -17.73 23.42 -22.78
C THR A 351 -16.68 22.34 -23.02
N ALA A 352 -16.47 21.90 -24.27
CA ALA A 352 -15.44 20.93 -24.61
C ALA A 352 -14.02 21.51 -24.41
N LEU A 353 -13.79 22.76 -24.81
CA LEU A 353 -12.52 23.47 -24.58
C LEU A 353 -12.23 23.67 -23.09
N LEU A 354 -13.21 24.13 -22.31
CA LEU A 354 -13.11 24.27 -20.85
C LEU A 354 -12.86 22.92 -20.17
N GLY A 355 -13.54 21.86 -20.61
CA GLY A 355 -13.30 20.50 -20.12
C GLY A 355 -11.89 20.01 -20.44
N GLY A 356 -11.36 20.33 -21.62
CA GLY A 356 -9.97 20.02 -22.00
C GLY A 356 -8.95 20.80 -21.15
N ALA A 357 -9.16 22.10 -20.96
CA ALA A 357 -8.31 22.95 -20.12
C ALA A 357 -8.33 22.50 -18.65
N LEU A 358 -9.52 22.17 -18.12
CA LEU A 358 -9.69 21.60 -16.78
C LEU A 358 -8.97 20.26 -16.65
N THR A 359 -9.05 19.39 -17.67
CA THR A 359 -8.35 18.10 -17.68
C THR A 359 -6.84 18.31 -17.62
N LEU A 360 -6.29 19.24 -18.42
CA LEU A 360 -4.87 19.57 -18.39
C LEU A 360 -4.44 20.17 -17.04
N GLY A 361 -5.23 21.10 -16.50
CA GLY A 361 -5.02 21.67 -15.17
C GLY A 361 -5.02 20.61 -14.08
N PHE A 362 -5.96 19.66 -14.13
CA PHE A 362 -6.04 18.52 -13.22
C PHE A 362 -4.78 17.65 -13.28
N VAL A 363 -4.30 17.31 -14.48
CA VAL A 363 -3.07 16.51 -14.66
C VAL A 363 -1.85 17.21 -14.06
N VAL A 364 -1.73 18.53 -14.26
CA VAL A 364 -0.62 19.32 -13.71
C VAL A 364 -0.67 19.36 -12.18
N VAL A 365 -1.85 19.64 -11.61
CA VAL A 365 -2.03 19.80 -10.17
C VAL A 365 -1.92 18.47 -9.42
N CYS A 366 -2.49 17.40 -9.97
CA CYS A 366 -2.48 16.05 -9.37
C CYS A 366 -1.20 15.27 -9.65
N ARG A 367 -0.30 15.82 -10.49
CA ARG A 367 0.89 15.13 -11.04
C ARG A 367 0.50 14.04 -12.06
N PRO A 368 1.40 13.70 -13.01
CA PRO A 368 1.12 12.70 -14.05
C PRO A 368 1.22 11.26 -13.51
N ASP A 369 0.30 10.88 -12.63
CA ASP A 369 0.15 9.49 -12.17
C ASP A 369 -0.48 8.61 -13.29
N PRO A 370 -0.11 7.31 -13.43
CA PRO A 370 -0.70 6.42 -14.42
C PRO A 370 -2.24 6.43 -14.47
N SER A 371 -2.91 6.50 -13.32
CA SER A 371 -4.37 6.55 -13.25
C SER A 371 -4.94 7.88 -13.76
N VAL A 372 -4.26 8.99 -13.45
CA VAL A 372 -4.62 10.34 -13.90
C VAL A 372 -4.45 10.47 -15.41
N LEU A 373 -3.33 9.98 -15.97
CA LEU A 373 -3.04 9.98 -17.40
C LEU A 373 -4.09 9.17 -18.18
N ARG A 374 -4.47 7.99 -17.68
CA ARG A 374 -5.55 7.19 -18.27
C ARG A 374 -6.88 7.93 -18.27
N ALA A 375 -7.26 8.52 -17.14
CA ALA A 375 -8.51 9.26 -17.02
C ALA A 375 -8.54 10.47 -17.98
N ALA A 376 -7.42 11.20 -18.08
CA ALA A 376 -7.26 12.32 -19.00
C ALA A 376 -7.35 11.87 -20.47
N ALA A 377 -6.70 10.76 -20.84
CA ALA A 377 -6.78 10.21 -22.20
C ALA A 377 -8.20 9.75 -22.56
N CYS A 378 -8.88 9.02 -21.67
CA CYS A 378 -10.26 8.61 -21.87
C CYS A 378 -11.19 9.83 -21.97
N GLY A 379 -11.00 10.82 -21.09
CA GLY A 379 -11.72 12.09 -21.10
C GLY A 379 -11.53 12.85 -22.40
N ALA A 380 -10.30 12.95 -22.90
CA ALA A 380 -9.97 13.60 -24.17
C ALA A 380 -10.66 12.92 -25.37
N VAL A 381 -10.68 11.58 -25.40
CA VAL A 381 -11.40 10.83 -26.44
C VAL A 381 -12.92 11.11 -26.38
N VAL A 382 -13.50 11.17 -25.19
CA VAL A 382 -14.91 11.51 -25.00
C VAL A 382 -15.21 12.95 -25.41
N LEU A 383 -14.34 13.91 -25.04
CA LEU A 383 -14.45 15.32 -25.43
C LEU A 383 -14.34 15.49 -26.95
N LEU A 384 -13.45 14.75 -27.60
CA LEU A 384 -13.31 14.73 -29.06
C LEU A 384 -14.55 14.11 -29.73
N ALA A 385 -15.09 13.02 -29.18
CA ALA A 385 -16.33 12.42 -29.68
C ALA A 385 -17.53 13.39 -29.54
N LEU A 386 -17.59 14.15 -28.43
CA LEU A 386 -18.56 15.21 -28.21
C LEU A 386 -18.41 16.35 -29.24
N ALA A 387 -17.18 16.79 -29.51
CA ALA A 387 -16.90 17.84 -30.49
C ALA A 387 -17.19 17.42 -31.94
N THR A 388 -17.00 16.14 -32.25
CA THR A 388 -17.19 15.57 -33.61
C THR A 388 -18.58 14.95 -33.84
N GLY A 389 -19.44 14.91 -32.82
CA GLY A 389 -20.82 14.40 -32.93
C GLY A 389 -20.94 12.90 -33.16
N ARG A 390 -19.89 12.11 -32.93
CA ARG A 390 -19.89 10.65 -33.17
C ARG A 390 -20.53 9.86 -32.03
N ARG A 391 -21.10 8.69 -32.36
CA ARG A 391 -21.67 7.76 -31.36
C ARG A 391 -20.61 7.32 -30.36
N ARG A 392 -21.00 7.21 -29.08
CA ARG A 392 -20.12 6.87 -27.96
C ARG A 392 -20.05 5.37 -27.79
N SER A 393 -18.86 4.80 -27.86
CA SER A 393 -18.59 3.44 -27.38
C SER A 393 -17.39 3.49 -26.44
N LEU A 394 -17.60 3.07 -25.19
CA LEU A 394 -16.64 3.25 -24.10
C LEU A 394 -15.48 2.24 -24.17
N VAL A 395 -15.71 1.03 -24.72
CA VAL A 395 -14.69 -0.02 -24.84
C VAL A 395 -13.60 0.34 -25.87
N PRO A 396 -13.92 0.78 -27.10
CA PRO A 396 -12.94 1.31 -28.03
C PRO A 396 -12.18 2.53 -27.49
N ALA A 397 -12.83 3.39 -26.70
CA ALA A 397 -12.17 4.53 -26.07
C ALA A 397 -11.11 4.09 -25.05
N LEU A 398 -11.42 3.09 -24.22
CA LEU A 398 -10.45 2.49 -23.30
C LEU A 398 -9.29 1.83 -24.05
N ALA A 399 -9.58 1.04 -25.10
CA ALA A 399 -8.54 0.39 -25.90
C ALA A 399 -7.62 1.42 -26.61
N THR A 400 -8.20 2.51 -27.11
CA THR A 400 -7.45 3.62 -27.72
C THR A 400 -6.57 4.32 -26.70
N ALA A 401 -7.11 4.61 -25.51
CA ALA A 401 -6.35 5.24 -24.43
C ALA A 401 -5.17 4.36 -23.99
N VAL A 402 -5.39 3.06 -23.82
CA VAL A 402 -4.34 2.09 -23.49
C VAL A 402 -3.26 2.06 -24.56
N LEU A 403 -3.64 1.95 -25.83
CA LEU A 403 -2.71 1.93 -26.95
C LEU A 403 -1.85 3.21 -27.00
N LEU A 404 -2.48 4.39 -26.94
CA LEU A 404 -1.75 5.67 -27.00
C LEU A 404 -0.81 5.86 -25.81
N LEU A 405 -1.26 5.51 -24.60
CA LEU A 405 -0.47 5.68 -23.38
C LEU A 405 0.74 4.73 -23.36
N VAL A 406 0.56 3.47 -23.73
CA VAL A 406 1.67 2.51 -23.82
C VAL A 406 2.66 2.88 -24.91
N LEU A 407 2.19 3.43 -26.04
CA LEU A 407 3.09 3.90 -27.10
C LEU A 407 3.86 5.16 -26.70
N TYR A 408 3.24 6.05 -25.91
CA TYR A 408 3.86 7.27 -25.39
C TYR A 408 4.86 6.97 -24.27
N ASP A 409 4.48 6.12 -23.31
CA ASP A 409 5.31 5.70 -22.19
C ASP A 409 5.22 4.18 -21.98
N PRO A 410 6.11 3.40 -22.62
CA PRO A 410 6.12 1.94 -22.54
C PRO A 410 6.25 1.38 -21.12
N TRP A 411 6.80 2.14 -20.17
CA TRP A 411 6.90 1.73 -18.77
C TRP A 411 5.54 1.52 -18.10
N LEU A 412 4.50 2.20 -18.58
CA LEU A 412 3.12 1.98 -18.13
C LEU A 412 2.69 0.51 -18.30
N ALA A 413 3.26 -0.21 -19.27
CA ALA A 413 2.96 -1.61 -19.51
C ALA A 413 3.34 -2.53 -18.33
N ARG A 414 4.31 -2.11 -17.49
CA ARG A 414 4.75 -2.82 -16.27
C ARG A 414 4.23 -2.17 -14.99
N SER A 415 3.48 -1.07 -15.09
CA SER A 415 2.93 -0.40 -13.92
C SER A 415 1.69 -1.14 -13.40
N TYR A 416 1.76 -1.61 -12.16
CA TYR A 416 0.61 -2.20 -11.48
C TYR A 416 -0.56 -1.23 -11.35
N GLY A 417 -0.30 0.05 -11.07
CA GLY A 417 -1.33 1.08 -11.00
C GLY A 417 -2.08 1.23 -12.34
N PHE A 418 -1.35 1.22 -13.46
CA PHE A 418 -1.96 1.25 -14.79
C PHE A 418 -2.81 0.00 -15.06
N LEU A 419 -2.27 -1.19 -14.78
CA LEU A 419 -2.96 -2.47 -14.94
C LEU A 419 -4.28 -2.51 -14.15
N LEU A 420 -4.23 -2.21 -12.85
CA LEU A 420 -5.39 -2.18 -11.96
C LEU A 420 -6.45 -1.17 -12.44
N SER A 421 -6.02 0.01 -12.91
CA SER A 421 -6.91 1.06 -13.43
C SER A 421 -7.66 0.62 -14.70
N VAL A 422 -6.98 -0.11 -15.60
CA VAL A 422 -7.59 -0.67 -16.82
C VAL A 422 -8.53 -1.82 -16.48
N LEU A 423 -8.13 -2.76 -15.62
CA LEU A 423 -8.96 -3.89 -15.18
C LEU A 423 -10.24 -3.42 -14.49
N ALA A 424 -10.15 -2.47 -13.55
CA ALA A 424 -11.30 -1.89 -12.88
C ALA A 424 -12.27 -1.25 -13.89
N THR A 425 -11.74 -0.47 -14.84
CA THR A 425 -12.59 0.18 -15.86
C THR A 425 -13.22 -0.83 -16.81
N ALA A 426 -12.48 -1.86 -17.22
CA ALA A 426 -13.02 -2.94 -18.04
C ALA A 426 -14.13 -3.70 -17.29
N ALA A 427 -13.95 -3.96 -15.99
CA ALA A 427 -14.96 -4.59 -15.15
C ALA A 427 -16.25 -3.75 -15.03
N LEU A 428 -16.11 -2.44 -14.82
CA LEU A 428 -17.24 -1.50 -14.76
C LEU A 428 -18.00 -1.40 -16.09
N LEU A 429 -17.31 -1.51 -17.23
CA LEU A 429 -17.93 -1.43 -18.55
C LEU A 429 -18.56 -2.76 -19.01
N THR A 430 -18.11 -3.91 -18.49
CA THR A 430 -18.51 -5.23 -19.03
C THR A 430 -19.27 -6.12 -18.05
N LEU A 431 -18.78 -6.24 -16.80
CA LEU A 431 -19.31 -7.15 -15.78
C LEU A 431 -20.38 -6.45 -14.93
N ALA A 432 -20.09 -5.24 -14.43
CA ALA A 432 -20.94 -4.51 -13.51
C ALA A 432 -22.39 -4.30 -14.03
N PRO A 433 -22.64 -3.92 -15.30
CA PRO A 433 -24.00 -3.73 -15.79
C PRO A 433 -24.82 -5.03 -15.77
N ARG A 434 -24.18 -6.17 -16.10
CA ARG A 434 -24.83 -7.48 -16.13
C ARG A 434 -25.15 -7.97 -14.73
N TRP A 435 -24.27 -7.70 -13.77
CA TRP A 435 -24.46 -8.07 -12.37
C TRP A 435 -25.50 -7.18 -11.69
N SER A 436 -25.51 -5.88 -11.97
CA SER A 436 -26.54 -4.95 -11.49
C SER A 436 -27.93 -5.37 -11.94
N GLU A 437 -28.09 -5.70 -13.22
CA GLU A 437 -29.37 -6.19 -13.74
C GLU A 437 -29.81 -7.52 -13.09
N ALA A 438 -28.86 -8.42 -12.82
CA ALA A 438 -29.14 -9.66 -12.09
C ALA A 438 -29.60 -9.42 -10.65
N LEU A 439 -29.01 -8.45 -9.94
CA LEU A 439 -29.41 -8.05 -8.58
C LEU A 439 -30.78 -7.36 -8.57
N ARG A 440 -31.05 -6.50 -9.56
CA ARG A 440 -32.34 -5.82 -9.72
C ARG A 440 -33.48 -6.81 -9.96
N ARG A 441 -33.25 -7.86 -10.76
CA ARG A 441 -34.21 -8.97 -10.92
C ARG A 441 -34.54 -9.69 -9.61
N ARG A 442 -33.68 -9.57 -8.60
CA ARG A 442 -33.87 -10.12 -7.25
C ARG A 442 -34.38 -9.08 -6.25
N ARG A 443 -34.94 -7.96 -6.73
CA ARG A 443 -35.54 -6.88 -5.92
C ARG A 443 -34.56 -6.06 -5.09
N VAL A 444 -33.25 -6.12 -5.37
CA VAL A 444 -32.29 -5.16 -4.77
C VAL A 444 -32.55 -3.77 -5.34
N PRO A 445 -32.59 -2.69 -4.51
CA PRO A 445 -32.80 -1.33 -4.98
C PRO A 445 -31.78 -0.93 -6.07
N PRO A 446 -32.18 -0.21 -7.13
CA PRO A 446 -31.32 0.04 -8.29
C PRO A 446 -29.96 0.65 -7.96
N ARG A 447 -29.91 1.65 -7.06
CA ARG A 447 -28.65 2.31 -6.66
C ARG A 447 -27.72 1.36 -5.90
N LEU A 448 -28.28 0.53 -5.01
CA LEU A 448 -27.51 -0.45 -4.25
C LEU A 448 -27.02 -1.57 -5.16
N ALA A 449 -27.84 -2.01 -6.11
CA ALA A 449 -27.47 -3.01 -7.11
C ALA A 449 -26.31 -2.52 -8.01
N GLU A 450 -26.34 -1.25 -8.43
CA GLU A 450 -25.26 -0.63 -9.21
C GLU A 450 -23.96 -0.55 -8.40
N GLY A 451 -24.01 -0.06 -7.15
CA GLY A 451 -22.83 0.04 -6.28
C GLY A 451 -22.22 -1.32 -5.94
N LEU A 452 -23.03 -2.29 -5.51
CA LEU A 452 -22.58 -3.65 -5.21
C LEU A 452 -21.99 -4.35 -6.44
N ALA A 453 -22.64 -4.21 -7.60
CA ALA A 453 -22.15 -4.80 -8.83
C ALA A 453 -20.84 -4.17 -9.29
N ALA A 454 -20.69 -2.85 -9.17
CA ALA A 454 -19.47 -2.14 -9.50
C ALA A 454 -18.29 -2.59 -8.60
N ALA A 455 -18.48 -2.56 -7.28
CA ALA A 455 -17.46 -2.96 -6.32
C ALA A 455 -17.07 -4.45 -6.49
N ALA A 456 -18.06 -5.35 -6.58
CA ALA A 456 -17.79 -6.77 -6.75
C ALA A 456 -17.11 -7.08 -8.10
N ALA A 457 -17.51 -6.41 -9.19
CA ALA A 457 -16.92 -6.64 -10.50
C ALA A 457 -15.45 -6.17 -10.55
N ALA A 458 -15.17 -4.99 -9.98
CA ALA A 458 -13.82 -4.48 -9.84
C ALA A 458 -12.96 -5.43 -8.98
N GLN A 459 -13.48 -5.88 -7.83
CA GLN A 459 -12.77 -6.81 -6.96
C GLN A 459 -12.46 -8.13 -7.67
N ALA A 460 -13.41 -8.71 -8.39
CA ALA A 460 -13.22 -9.99 -9.08
C ALA A 460 -12.11 -9.94 -10.14
N LEU A 461 -11.87 -8.78 -10.77
CA LEU A 461 -10.83 -8.61 -11.79
C LEU A 461 -9.50 -8.10 -11.21
N CYS A 462 -9.54 -7.27 -10.17
CA CYS A 462 -8.35 -6.66 -9.58
C CYS A 462 -7.72 -7.49 -8.46
N ALA A 463 -8.50 -8.25 -7.68
CA ALA A 463 -8.02 -8.99 -6.52
C ALA A 463 -6.83 -9.93 -6.81
N PRO A 464 -6.78 -10.69 -7.93
CA PRO A 464 -5.61 -11.51 -8.26
C PRO A 464 -4.32 -10.69 -8.39
N VAL A 465 -4.39 -9.49 -8.96
CA VAL A 465 -3.23 -8.61 -9.13
C VAL A 465 -2.86 -7.95 -7.80
N VAL A 466 -3.86 -7.53 -7.01
CA VAL A 466 -3.63 -6.99 -5.66
C VAL A 466 -2.95 -8.04 -4.77
N ALA A 467 -3.37 -9.31 -4.84
CA ALA A 467 -2.78 -10.39 -4.04
C ALA A 467 -1.28 -10.60 -4.33
N VAL A 468 -0.81 -10.41 -5.56
CA VAL A 468 0.64 -10.43 -5.88
C VAL A 468 1.38 -9.31 -5.15
N LEU A 469 0.75 -8.15 -4.97
CA LEU A 469 1.38 -6.97 -4.36
C LEU A 469 1.35 -7.01 -2.84
N SER A 470 0.25 -7.46 -2.27
CA SER A 470 -0.01 -7.41 -0.82
C SER A 470 0.24 -8.73 -0.11
N ALA A 471 0.42 -9.85 -0.83
CA ALA A 471 0.41 -11.21 -0.29
C ALA A 471 -0.81 -11.47 0.63
N ARG A 472 -1.94 -10.80 0.35
CA ARG A 472 -3.12 -10.80 1.20
C ARG A 472 -4.38 -10.52 0.39
N VAL A 473 -5.47 -11.17 0.76
CA VAL A 473 -6.82 -10.93 0.19
C VAL A 473 -7.72 -10.34 1.26
N SER A 474 -8.23 -9.12 1.04
CA SER A 474 -9.18 -8.48 1.97
C SER A 474 -10.58 -9.08 1.80
N LEU A 475 -11.14 -9.60 2.90
CA LEU A 475 -12.51 -10.11 2.95
C LEU A 475 -13.52 -8.97 3.11
N VAL A 476 -13.11 -7.86 3.71
CA VAL A 476 -13.96 -6.69 3.98
C VAL A 476 -13.91 -5.63 2.87
N ALA A 477 -13.19 -5.90 1.77
CA ALA A 477 -13.02 -4.98 0.64
C ALA A 477 -14.34 -4.42 0.10
N VAL A 478 -15.29 -5.29 -0.28
CA VAL A 478 -16.56 -4.89 -0.90
C VAL A 478 -17.42 -3.99 0.00
N PRO A 479 -17.71 -4.34 1.27
CA PRO A 479 -18.49 -3.45 2.14
C PRO A 479 -17.76 -2.14 2.45
N CYS A 480 -16.43 -2.17 2.70
CA CYS A 480 -15.66 -0.95 2.94
C CYS A 480 -15.68 -0.02 1.73
N ASN A 481 -15.47 -0.54 0.51
CA ASN A 481 -15.52 0.22 -0.74
C ASN A 481 -16.90 0.85 -0.95
N LEU A 482 -17.98 0.08 -0.76
CA LEU A 482 -19.35 0.59 -0.95
C LEU A 482 -19.67 1.74 0.00
N LEU A 483 -19.30 1.61 1.28
CA LEU A 483 -19.55 2.62 2.29
C LEU A 483 -18.66 3.87 2.10
N ALA A 484 -17.41 3.68 1.70
CA ALA A 484 -16.48 4.77 1.42
C ALA A 484 -16.90 5.58 0.19
N GLU A 485 -17.35 4.91 -0.89
CA GLU A 485 -17.73 5.55 -2.15
C GLU A 485 -18.86 6.59 -1.99
N ILE A 486 -19.74 6.42 -1.01
CA ILE A 486 -20.80 7.39 -0.66
C ILE A 486 -20.19 8.75 -0.28
N ALA A 487 -19.05 8.74 0.40
CA ALA A 487 -18.36 9.91 0.91
C ALA A 487 -17.29 10.46 -0.05
N VAL A 488 -16.77 9.64 -0.98
CA VAL A 488 -15.74 10.05 -1.94
C VAL A 488 -16.19 11.24 -2.79
N ALA A 489 -17.38 11.20 -3.38
CA ALA A 489 -17.84 12.28 -4.27
C ALA A 489 -18.01 13.64 -3.54
N PRO A 490 -18.69 13.71 -2.37
CA PRO A 490 -18.73 14.93 -1.56
C PRO A 490 -17.33 15.44 -1.16
N ALA A 491 -16.45 14.55 -0.68
CA ALA A 491 -15.09 14.92 -0.27
C ALA A 491 -14.28 15.50 -1.44
N THR A 492 -14.35 14.87 -2.61
CA THR A 492 -13.68 15.33 -3.83
C THR A 492 -14.20 16.70 -4.26
N VAL A 493 -15.51 16.90 -4.35
CA VAL A 493 -16.08 18.19 -4.80
C VAL A 493 -15.72 19.33 -3.84
N LEU A 494 -15.91 19.13 -2.53
CA LEU A 494 -15.59 20.15 -1.52
C LEU A 494 -14.07 20.40 -1.43
N GLY A 495 -13.27 19.35 -1.54
CA GLY A 495 -11.81 19.45 -1.54
C GLY A 495 -11.24 20.19 -2.74
N PHE A 496 -11.77 19.95 -3.96
CA PHE A 496 -11.40 20.73 -5.14
C PHE A 496 -11.89 22.18 -5.06
N ALA A 497 -13.04 22.44 -4.42
CA ALA A 497 -13.51 23.79 -4.17
C ALA A 497 -12.61 24.54 -3.16
N ALA A 498 -12.16 23.87 -2.09
CA ALA A 498 -11.19 24.40 -1.15
C ALA A 498 -9.85 24.70 -1.84
N LEU A 499 -9.36 23.78 -2.67
CA LEU A 499 -8.16 23.95 -3.47
C LEU A 499 -8.24 25.18 -4.40
N ALA A 500 -9.36 25.35 -5.11
CA ALA A 500 -9.54 26.44 -6.06
C ALA A 500 -9.68 27.82 -5.38
N THR A 501 -10.27 27.86 -4.18
CA THR A 501 -10.50 29.09 -3.42
C THR A 501 -9.31 29.49 -2.54
N ALA A 502 -8.45 28.55 -2.16
CA ALA A 502 -7.34 28.77 -1.23
C ALA A 502 -6.41 29.95 -1.59
N PRO A 503 -6.00 30.16 -2.86
CA PRO A 503 -5.09 31.27 -3.19
C PRO A 503 -5.71 32.67 -3.06
N VAL A 504 -7.05 32.77 -3.01
CA VAL A 504 -7.77 34.06 -3.10
C VAL A 504 -8.57 34.35 -1.84
N LEU A 505 -9.20 33.33 -1.24
CA LEU A 505 -10.10 33.43 -0.09
C LEU A 505 -9.85 32.29 0.90
N MET A 506 -8.73 32.34 1.62
CA MET A 506 -8.34 31.31 2.59
C MET A 506 -9.43 31.01 3.65
N PRO A 507 -10.19 31.98 4.20
CA PRO A 507 -11.28 31.66 5.14
C PRO A 507 -12.38 30.80 4.52
N VAL A 508 -12.72 31.05 3.25
CA VAL A 508 -13.70 30.22 2.51
C VAL A 508 -13.12 28.84 2.24
N ALA A 509 -11.84 28.75 1.87
CA ALA A 509 -11.16 27.48 1.69
C ALA A 509 -11.15 26.64 2.97
N LYS A 510 -10.88 27.25 4.13
CA LYS A 510 -10.96 26.60 5.45
C LYS A 510 -12.37 26.13 5.78
N ALA A 511 -13.40 26.93 5.50
CA ALA A 511 -14.79 26.53 5.69
C ALA A 511 -15.19 25.34 4.80
N LEU A 512 -14.78 25.37 3.52
CA LEU A 512 -15.00 24.26 2.59
C LEU A 512 -14.23 23.00 3.00
N ALA A 513 -12.99 23.15 3.47
CA ALA A 513 -12.17 22.05 3.97
C ALA A 513 -12.76 21.44 5.25
N TRP A 514 -13.34 22.26 6.14
CA TRP A 514 -14.07 21.78 7.31
C TRP A 514 -15.31 20.98 6.91
N CYS A 515 -16.12 21.45 5.96
CA CYS A 515 -17.24 20.66 5.42
C CYS A 515 -16.75 19.36 4.75
N ALA A 516 -15.59 19.40 4.09
CA ALA A 516 -14.98 18.22 3.47
C ALA A 516 -14.38 17.24 4.50
N SER A 517 -14.14 17.67 5.73
CA SER A 517 -13.56 16.82 6.76
C SER A 517 -14.52 15.71 7.18
N TRP A 518 -15.83 15.98 7.24
CA TRP A 518 -16.83 14.99 7.64
C TRP A 518 -16.84 13.74 6.74
N PRO A 519 -16.95 13.87 5.39
CA PRO A 519 -16.85 12.69 4.53
C PRO A 519 -15.44 12.09 4.53
N ALA A 520 -14.38 12.88 4.73
CA ALA A 520 -13.01 12.34 4.81
C ALA A 520 -12.80 11.48 6.07
N ASP A 521 -13.22 11.96 7.25
CA ASP A 521 -13.16 11.22 8.51
C ASP A 521 -14.01 9.95 8.42
N TRP A 522 -15.19 10.01 7.80
CA TRP A 522 -16.02 8.83 7.53
C TRP A 522 -15.27 7.74 6.73
N ILE A 523 -14.53 8.12 5.69
CA ILE A 523 -13.71 7.16 4.91
C ILE A 523 -12.60 6.58 5.79
N ALA A 524 -11.93 7.41 6.59
CA ALA A 524 -10.88 6.96 7.49
C ALA A 524 -11.41 6.00 8.57
N ASP A 525 -12.57 6.30 9.16
CA ASP A 525 -13.24 5.46 10.15
C ASP A 525 -13.62 4.09 9.58
N ILE A 526 -14.13 4.05 8.34
CA ILE A 526 -14.41 2.78 7.64
C ILE A 526 -13.12 1.97 7.45
N ALA A 527 -12.04 2.61 7.01
CA ALA A 527 -10.77 1.93 6.79
C ALA A 527 -10.22 1.36 8.11
N ARG A 528 -10.23 2.16 9.19
CA ARG A 528 -9.73 1.73 10.51
C ARG A 528 -10.60 0.64 11.13
N THR A 529 -11.93 0.81 11.08
CA THR A 529 -12.88 -0.18 11.62
C THR A 529 -12.80 -1.50 10.84
N GLY A 530 -12.74 -1.44 9.51
CA GLY A 530 -12.56 -2.61 8.67
C GLY A 530 -11.23 -3.32 8.91
N ALA A 531 -10.14 -2.56 9.09
CA ALA A 531 -8.81 -3.09 9.37
C ALA A 531 -8.63 -3.65 10.79
N ALA A 532 -9.47 -3.23 11.73
CA ALA A 532 -9.49 -3.71 13.12
C ALA A 532 -10.21 -5.06 13.28
N LEU A 533 -10.97 -5.50 12.26
CA LEU A 533 -11.60 -6.82 12.28
C LEU A 533 -10.52 -7.91 12.20
N PRO A 534 -10.50 -8.90 13.11
CA PRO A 534 -9.42 -9.90 13.15
C PRO A 534 -9.32 -10.71 11.85
N GLY A 535 -10.46 -11.08 11.26
CA GLY A 535 -10.56 -11.77 9.98
C GLY A 535 -10.72 -10.84 8.78
N ALA A 536 -10.25 -9.58 8.85
CA ALA A 536 -10.40 -8.62 7.75
C ALA A 536 -9.77 -9.09 6.43
N GLY A 537 -8.76 -9.96 6.49
CA GLY A 537 -8.11 -10.52 5.32
C GLY A 537 -7.37 -11.80 5.61
N VAL A 538 -7.08 -12.55 4.56
CA VAL A 538 -6.40 -13.86 4.60
C VAL A 538 -5.07 -13.73 3.89
N ASP A 539 -4.01 -14.25 4.49
CA ASP A 539 -2.70 -14.32 3.86
C ASP A 539 -2.76 -15.22 2.63
N TRP A 540 -2.15 -14.77 1.54
CA TRP A 540 -2.24 -15.40 0.25
C TRP A 540 -0.87 -15.38 -0.43
N PRO A 541 -0.49 -16.42 -1.21
CA PRO A 541 0.78 -16.40 -1.91
C PRO A 541 0.94 -15.15 -2.79
N GLY A 542 1.97 -14.35 -2.50
CA GLY A 542 2.28 -13.08 -3.17
C GLY A 542 2.95 -13.22 -4.54
N ASP A 543 2.72 -14.34 -5.22
CA ASP A 543 3.32 -14.66 -6.51
C ASP A 543 2.24 -14.83 -7.59
N TRP A 544 2.67 -14.89 -8.85
CA TRP A 544 1.74 -15.06 -9.97
C TRP A 544 1.02 -16.41 -9.96
N SER A 545 1.56 -17.42 -9.27
CA SER A 545 0.88 -18.71 -9.06
C SER A 545 -0.31 -18.55 -8.10
N GLY A 546 -0.12 -17.82 -7.00
CA GLY A 546 -1.17 -17.39 -6.09
C GLY A 546 -2.25 -16.58 -6.80
N ALA A 547 -1.88 -15.64 -7.67
CA ALA A 547 -2.85 -14.90 -8.49
C ALA A 547 -3.70 -15.82 -9.37
N GLY A 548 -3.08 -16.80 -10.03
CA GLY A 548 -3.77 -17.80 -10.84
C GLY A 548 -4.74 -18.65 -10.02
N LEU A 549 -4.32 -19.08 -8.82
CA LEU A 549 -5.19 -19.80 -7.88
C LEU A 549 -6.39 -18.95 -7.45
N LEU A 550 -6.16 -17.67 -7.10
CA LEU A 550 -7.25 -16.78 -6.67
C LEU A 550 -8.25 -16.52 -7.81
N ALA A 551 -7.75 -16.36 -9.04
CA ALA A 551 -8.59 -16.22 -10.22
C ALA A 551 -9.44 -17.49 -10.46
N LEU A 552 -8.85 -18.68 -10.31
CA LEU A 552 -9.56 -19.95 -10.42
C LEU A 552 -10.64 -20.10 -9.34
N VAL A 553 -10.31 -19.79 -8.08
CA VAL A 553 -11.25 -19.79 -6.95
C VAL A 553 -12.39 -18.81 -7.22
N THR A 554 -12.09 -17.60 -7.69
CA THR A 554 -13.10 -16.58 -8.03
C THR A 554 -14.04 -17.08 -9.13
N VAL A 555 -13.51 -17.69 -10.19
CA VAL A 555 -14.33 -18.29 -11.27
C VAL A 555 -15.18 -19.44 -10.73
N ALA A 556 -14.60 -20.32 -9.91
CA ALA A 556 -15.31 -21.44 -9.30
C ALA A 556 -16.48 -20.95 -8.41
N VAL A 557 -16.25 -19.93 -7.58
CA VAL A 557 -17.26 -19.28 -6.74
C VAL A 557 -18.35 -18.63 -7.60
N LEU A 558 -18.00 -17.96 -8.70
CA LEU A 558 -18.99 -17.34 -9.60
C LEU A 558 -19.86 -18.40 -10.32
N LEU A 559 -19.29 -19.54 -10.69
CA LEU A 559 -20.01 -20.63 -11.36
C LEU A 559 -20.88 -21.44 -10.38
N THR A 560 -20.34 -21.79 -9.22
CA THR A 560 -21.06 -22.55 -8.18
C THR A 560 -22.07 -21.67 -7.44
N GLY A 561 -21.74 -20.40 -7.19
CA GLY A 561 -22.60 -19.42 -6.55
C GLY A 561 -23.93 -19.26 -7.28
N ARG A 562 -23.96 -19.35 -8.62
CA ARG A 562 -25.23 -19.38 -9.39
C ARG A 562 -26.16 -20.51 -8.98
N ARG A 563 -25.62 -21.68 -8.62
CA ARG A 563 -26.39 -22.84 -8.13
C ARG A 563 -26.74 -22.67 -6.66
N LEU A 564 -25.79 -22.23 -5.83
CA LEU A 564 -25.98 -22.00 -4.39
C LEU A 564 -27.06 -20.96 -4.11
N LEU A 565 -27.11 -19.90 -4.90
CA LEU A 565 -28.10 -18.83 -4.83
C LEU A 565 -29.55 -19.28 -5.10
N ARG A 566 -29.78 -20.55 -5.46
CA ARG A 566 -31.12 -21.14 -5.55
C ARG A 566 -31.62 -21.67 -4.21
N HIS A 567 -30.73 -21.86 -3.22
CA HIS A 567 -31.05 -22.41 -1.91
C HIS A 567 -30.83 -21.35 -0.81
N PRO A 568 -31.88 -20.65 -0.34
CA PRO A 568 -31.73 -19.51 0.57
C PRO A 568 -31.09 -19.88 1.91
N TRP A 569 -31.34 -21.09 2.43
CA TRP A 569 -30.74 -21.59 3.65
C TRP A 569 -29.22 -21.79 3.53
N VAL A 570 -28.74 -22.25 2.37
CA VAL A 570 -27.30 -22.39 2.12
C VAL A 570 -26.65 -20.99 2.02
N CYS A 571 -27.31 -20.03 1.38
CA CYS A 571 -26.84 -18.65 1.36
C CYS A 571 -26.79 -18.03 2.76
N ALA A 572 -27.80 -18.27 3.59
CA ALA A 572 -27.82 -17.81 4.98
C ALA A 572 -26.68 -18.44 5.78
N ALA A 573 -26.48 -19.76 5.67
CA ALA A 573 -25.38 -20.47 6.32
C ALA A 573 -24.00 -19.96 5.86
N CYS A 574 -23.78 -19.78 4.55
CA CYS A 574 -22.55 -19.18 4.02
C CYS A 574 -22.35 -17.74 4.50
N GLY A 575 -23.42 -16.95 4.60
CA GLY A 575 -23.38 -15.59 5.13
C GLY A 575 -22.98 -15.55 6.60
N VAL A 576 -23.58 -16.42 7.42
CA VAL A 576 -23.21 -16.57 8.85
C VAL A 576 -21.76 -17.03 8.99
N LEU A 577 -21.34 -18.05 8.23
CA LEU A 577 -19.96 -18.53 8.24
C LEU A 577 -18.97 -17.42 7.83
N PHE A 578 -19.31 -16.63 6.81
CA PHE A 578 -18.50 -15.49 6.40
C PHE A 578 -18.39 -14.44 7.51
N VAL A 579 -19.50 -14.09 8.17
CA VAL A 579 -19.48 -13.17 9.32
C VAL A 579 -18.63 -13.72 10.46
N LEU A 580 -18.75 -15.01 10.79
CA LEU A 580 -17.93 -15.64 11.81
C LEU A 580 -16.44 -15.65 11.44
N LEU A 581 -16.11 -15.87 10.17
CA LEU A 581 -14.74 -15.85 9.65
C LEU A 581 -14.13 -14.44 9.71
N VAL A 582 -14.93 -13.39 9.49
CA VAL A 582 -14.48 -11.99 9.52
C VAL A 582 -14.36 -11.46 10.95
N VAL A 583 -15.35 -11.75 11.80
CA VAL A 583 -15.41 -11.24 13.18
C VAL A 583 -14.48 -12.02 14.10
N GLN A 584 -14.26 -13.32 13.83
CA GLN A 584 -13.46 -14.24 14.64
C GLN A 584 -13.65 -14.01 16.15
N PRO A 585 -14.88 -14.15 16.67
CA PRO A 585 -15.13 -13.83 18.06
C PRO A 585 -14.23 -14.70 18.96
N PRO A 586 -13.58 -14.12 19.99
CA PRO A 586 -12.65 -14.84 20.88
C PRO A 586 -13.13 -16.21 21.41
N PRO A 587 -14.41 -16.42 21.77
CA PRO A 587 -14.86 -17.74 22.18
C PRO A 587 -14.84 -18.77 21.03
N LEU A 588 -15.08 -18.36 19.79
CA LEU A 588 -15.05 -19.26 18.64
C LEU A 588 -13.62 -19.62 18.27
N THR A 589 -12.71 -18.64 18.21
CA THR A 589 -11.29 -18.90 17.92
C THR A 589 -10.69 -19.81 18.98
N ARG A 590 -10.91 -19.53 20.27
CA ARG A 590 -10.44 -20.39 21.36
C ARG A 590 -10.97 -21.83 21.28
N VAL A 591 -12.22 -22.03 20.85
CA VAL A 591 -12.80 -23.38 20.67
C VAL A 591 -12.21 -24.09 19.46
N ILE A 592 -11.93 -23.37 18.37
CA ILE A 592 -11.41 -23.96 17.12
C ILE A 592 -9.91 -24.26 17.23
N THR A 593 -9.11 -23.30 17.72
CA THR A 593 -7.64 -23.40 17.77
C THR A 593 -7.14 -24.02 19.07
N GLY A 594 -7.94 -23.96 20.14
CA GLY A 594 -7.49 -24.32 21.49
C GLY A 594 -6.54 -23.29 22.11
N TRP A 595 -6.34 -22.13 21.47
CA TRP A 595 -5.40 -21.09 21.87
C TRP A 595 -6.09 -19.86 22.51
N PRO A 596 -5.50 -19.25 23.56
CA PRO A 596 -4.40 -19.81 24.36
C PRO A 596 -4.86 -21.05 25.15
N PRO A 597 -3.95 -22.00 25.41
CA PRO A 597 -4.29 -23.21 26.15
C PRO A 597 -4.77 -22.84 27.57
N PRO A 598 -5.77 -23.56 28.11
CA PRO A 598 -6.24 -23.34 29.47
C PRO A 598 -5.09 -23.42 30.49
N GLY A 599 -5.01 -22.44 31.39
CA GLY A 599 -3.99 -22.42 32.45
C GLY A 599 -2.58 -22.03 31.99
N TRP A 600 -2.43 -21.41 30.81
CA TRP A 600 -1.15 -20.83 30.38
C TRP A 600 -0.59 -19.84 31.42
N ARG A 601 0.74 -19.81 31.56
CA ARG A 601 1.48 -19.02 32.56
C ARG A 601 2.40 -17.98 31.92
N PHE A 602 2.94 -18.29 30.75
CA PHE A 602 3.83 -17.43 29.99
C PHE A 602 3.52 -17.58 28.51
N ALA A 603 3.56 -16.49 27.75
CA ALA A 603 3.45 -16.50 26.30
C ALA A 603 4.56 -15.66 25.66
N MET A 604 5.18 -16.19 24.61
CA MET A 604 6.08 -15.48 23.71
C MET A 604 5.30 -15.16 22.43
N CYS A 605 5.11 -13.88 22.14
CA CYS A 605 4.39 -13.45 20.95
C CYS A 605 5.27 -13.56 19.70
N ASP A 606 4.68 -13.95 18.57
CA ASP A 606 5.34 -13.78 17.26
C ASP A 606 5.17 -12.33 16.80
N VAL A 607 6.22 -11.53 17.03
CA VAL A 607 6.29 -10.11 16.66
C VAL A 607 7.33 -9.84 15.56
N GLY A 608 7.76 -10.87 14.84
CA GLY A 608 8.86 -10.79 13.89
C GLY A 608 10.23 -10.76 14.58
N GLN A 609 11.13 -9.90 14.10
CA GLN A 609 12.47 -9.75 14.71
C GLN A 609 12.38 -8.77 15.89
N GLY A 610 12.26 -9.31 17.10
CA GLY A 610 12.21 -8.57 18.36
C GLY A 610 11.52 -9.36 19.47
N ASP A 611 11.32 -8.75 20.63
CA ASP A 611 10.70 -9.40 21.79
C ASP A 611 9.36 -8.78 22.16
N ALA A 612 8.37 -9.63 22.40
CA ALA A 612 7.21 -9.28 23.21
C ALA A 612 6.71 -10.53 23.93
N THR A 613 6.65 -10.48 25.25
CA THR A 613 6.23 -11.62 26.07
C THR A 613 5.21 -11.21 27.12
N VAL A 614 4.41 -12.18 27.56
CA VAL A 614 3.30 -11.95 28.48
C VAL A 614 3.34 -12.97 29.61
N LEU A 615 3.31 -12.48 30.84
CA LEU A 615 3.18 -13.28 32.05
C LEU A 615 1.74 -13.22 32.55
N ALA A 616 1.08 -14.37 32.68
CA ALA A 616 -0.30 -14.43 33.13
C ALA A 616 -0.41 -13.98 34.60
N ALA A 617 -1.24 -12.97 34.84
CA ALA A 617 -1.44 -12.34 36.16
C ALA A 617 -2.89 -12.48 36.67
N GLY A 618 -3.70 -13.31 36.01
CA GLY A 618 -5.12 -13.52 36.29
C GLY A 618 -5.98 -13.41 35.03
N ASP A 619 -7.28 -13.60 35.16
CA ASP A 619 -8.20 -13.54 34.01
C ASP A 619 -8.15 -12.16 33.35
N GLY A 620 -7.81 -12.17 32.05
CA GLY A 620 -7.65 -10.96 31.24
C GLY A 620 -6.57 -9.98 31.71
N THR A 621 -5.69 -10.41 32.63
CA THR A 621 -4.64 -9.57 33.23
C THR A 621 -3.26 -10.19 32.98
N GLY A 622 -2.31 -9.38 32.50
CA GLY A 622 -0.96 -9.86 32.22
C GLY A 622 0.12 -8.79 32.45
N VAL A 623 1.30 -9.21 32.89
CA VAL A 623 2.51 -8.36 32.89
C VAL A 623 3.19 -8.54 31.54
N VAL A 624 3.46 -7.45 30.83
CA VAL A 624 4.06 -7.48 29.50
C VAL A 624 5.54 -7.15 29.62
N VAL A 625 6.41 -7.95 29.01
CA VAL A 625 7.85 -7.69 28.93
C VAL A 625 8.21 -7.52 27.47
N ASP A 626 8.65 -6.31 27.13
CA ASP A 626 8.85 -5.76 25.79
C ASP A 626 7.59 -5.74 24.90
N ALA A 627 7.66 -4.96 23.83
CA ALA A 627 6.53 -4.62 22.97
C ALA A 627 6.74 -4.98 21.50
N GLY A 628 7.91 -5.50 21.13
CA GLY A 628 8.27 -5.85 19.76
C GLY A 628 8.48 -4.63 18.85
N PRO A 629 8.80 -4.86 17.56
CA PRO A 629 8.94 -3.80 16.57
C PRO A 629 7.60 -3.31 16.00
N ASP A 630 6.57 -4.17 15.97
CA ASP A 630 5.30 -3.91 15.27
C ASP A 630 4.11 -3.79 16.25
N PRO A 631 3.48 -2.59 16.36
CA PRO A 631 2.30 -2.38 17.17
C PRO A 631 1.11 -3.31 16.86
N ARG A 632 0.95 -3.78 15.62
CA ARG A 632 -0.18 -4.65 15.25
C ARG A 632 0.04 -6.08 15.70
N LEU A 633 1.25 -6.61 15.55
CA LEU A 633 1.56 -7.98 15.92
C LEU A 633 1.42 -8.17 17.43
N VAL A 634 1.94 -7.24 18.23
CA VAL A 634 1.80 -7.30 19.69
C VAL A 634 0.35 -7.08 20.14
N ASP A 635 -0.39 -6.17 19.49
CA ASP A 635 -1.81 -5.94 19.80
C ASP A 635 -2.67 -7.16 19.46
N HIS A 636 -2.37 -7.84 18.34
CA HIS A 636 -3.00 -9.09 17.96
C HIS A 636 -2.71 -10.18 19.01
N CYS A 637 -1.43 -10.40 19.36
CA CYS A 637 -1.04 -11.38 20.37
C CYS A 637 -1.78 -11.14 21.70
N LEU A 638 -1.75 -9.91 22.22
CA LEU A 638 -2.41 -9.57 23.48
C LEU A 638 -3.93 -9.73 23.42
N SER A 639 -4.55 -9.43 22.28
CA SER A 639 -5.99 -9.61 22.07
C SER A 639 -6.38 -11.09 22.02
N THR A 640 -5.58 -11.91 21.33
CA THR A 640 -5.77 -13.36 21.24
C THR A 640 -5.58 -14.02 22.62
N LEU A 641 -4.63 -13.54 23.42
CA LEU A 641 -4.45 -13.94 24.82
C LEU A 641 -5.59 -13.45 25.75
N GLY A 642 -6.43 -12.52 25.29
CA GLY A 642 -7.55 -11.95 26.05
C GLY A 642 -7.13 -10.88 27.07
N ILE A 643 -5.96 -10.26 26.91
CA ILE A 643 -5.42 -9.27 27.86
C ILE A 643 -6.13 -7.92 27.68
N THR A 644 -6.75 -7.45 28.76
CA THR A 644 -7.43 -6.15 28.84
C THR A 644 -6.81 -5.24 29.91
N ARG A 645 -6.13 -5.82 30.91
CA ARG A 645 -5.44 -5.10 31.99
C ARG A 645 -3.96 -5.47 32.05
N ILE A 646 -3.10 -4.46 32.10
CA ILE A 646 -1.65 -4.61 32.19
C ILE A 646 -1.16 -3.84 33.42
N PRO A 647 -0.92 -4.53 34.56
CA PRO A 647 -0.45 -3.85 35.77
C PRO A 647 0.93 -3.19 35.58
N LEU A 648 1.80 -3.84 34.81
CA LEU A 648 3.16 -3.39 34.54
C LEU A 648 3.57 -3.79 33.12
N ILE A 649 4.21 -2.85 32.42
CA ILE A 649 5.01 -3.11 31.22
C ILE A 649 6.48 -2.99 31.63
N VAL A 650 7.30 -3.99 31.37
CA VAL A 650 8.76 -3.91 31.53
C VAL A 650 9.38 -3.76 30.15
N LEU A 651 10.12 -2.68 29.91
CA LEU A 651 10.91 -2.47 28.69
C LEU A 651 12.38 -2.71 29.03
N THR A 652 12.95 -3.78 28.49
CA THR A 652 14.28 -4.27 28.88
C THR A 652 15.37 -3.29 28.52
N HIS A 653 15.33 -2.73 27.30
CA HIS A 653 16.21 -1.66 26.82
C HIS A 653 15.54 -0.90 25.66
N PHE A 654 16.14 0.17 25.15
CA PHE A 654 15.48 1.07 24.19
C PHE A 654 15.74 0.76 22.71
N HIS A 655 16.09 -0.47 22.33
CA HIS A 655 16.12 -0.81 20.90
C HIS A 655 14.70 -0.90 20.30
N ALA A 656 14.61 -0.57 19.02
CA ALA A 656 13.31 -0.42 18.34
C ALA A 656 12.53 -1.74 18.28
N ASP A 657 13.22 -2.87 18.22
CA ASP A 657 12.66 -4.22 18.26
C ASP A 657 12.14 -4.65 19.65
N HIS A 658 12.32 -3.82 20.68
CA HIS A 658 11.75 -4.01 22.02
C HIS A 658 10.68 -2.96 22.35
N VAL A 659 10.80 -1.72 21.88
CA VAL A 659 9.92 -0.62 22.33
C VAL A 659 8.97 -0.05 21.28
N ALA A 660 9.24 -0.22 19.98
CA ALA A 660 8.49 0.49 18.94
C ALA A 660 7.02 0.04 18.86
N GLY A 661 6.73 -1.21 19.25
CA GLY A 661 5.39 -1.78 19.31
C GLY A 661 4.52 -1.30 20.48
N LEU A 662 5.07 -0.47 21.39
CA LEU A 662 4.36 0.03 22.58
C LEU A 662 2.96 0.60 22.30
N PRO A 663 2.69 1.38 21.22
CA PRO A 663 1.34 1.84 20.90
C PRO A 663 0.31 0.72 20.75
N GLY A 664 0.74 -0.48 20.33
CA GLY A 664 -0.06 -1.69 20.23
C GLY A 664 -0.43 -2.24 21.59
N VAL A 665 0.55 -2.35 22.49
CA VAL A 665 0.35 -2.78 23.88
C VAL A 665 -0.66 -1.87 24.59
N LEU A 666 -0.56 -0.55 24.39
CA LEU A 666 -1.42 0.45 25.04
C LEU A 666 -2.85 0.53 24.45
N ARG A 667 -3.11 -0.07 23.28
CA ARG A 667 -4.38 0.10 22.58
C ARG A 667 -5.50 -0.69 23.26
N GLY A 668 -6.55 0.00 23.71
CA GLY A 668 -7.74 -0.64 24.28
C GLY A 668 -7.52 -1.33 25.62
N ARG A 669 -6.38 -1.12 26.29
CA ARG A 669 -6.00 -1.79 27.54
C ARG A 669 -5.76 -0.78 28.66
N SER A 670 -6.08 -1.15 29.90
CA SER A 670 -5.74 -0.34 31.08
C SER A 670 -4.32 -0.66 31.55
N VAL A 671 -3.43 0.33 31.59
CA VAL A 671 -2.00 0.14 31.91
C VAL A 671 -1.67 0.87 33.21
N GLY A 672 -1.05 0.15 34.16
CA GLY A 672 -0.71 0.68 35.48
C GLY A 672 0.58 1.50 35.51
N ALA A 673 1.69 0.92 35.04
CA ALA A 673 3.00 1.56 35.00
C ALA A 673 3.87 0.99 33.87
N ILE A 674 4.88 1.75 33.48
CA ILE A 674 5.98 1.29 32.62
C ILE A 674 7.27 1.31 33.45
N GLU A 675 8.01 0.22 33.43
CA GLU A 675 9.31 0.08 34.09
C GLU A 675 10.39 -0.14 33.03
N THR A 676 11.47 0.63 33.08
CA THR A 676 12.52 0.61 32.06
C THR A 676 13.90 0.35 32.69
N THR A 677 14.90 0.10 31.84
CA THR A 677 16.31 0.24 32.25
C THR A 677 16.65 1.68 32.64
N GLY A 678 17.80 1.85 33.32
CA GLY A 678 18.38 3.15 33.67
C GLY A 678 19.24 3.79 32.59
N PHE A 679 19.55 3.07 31.51
CA PHE A 679 20.40 3.53 30.41
C PHE A 679 19.55 4.11 29.27
N ASP A 680 19.56 5.43 29.10
CA ASP A 680 18.67 6.18 28.21
C ASP A 680 19.16 6.19 26.73
N GLU A 681 19.66 5.07 26.21
CA GLU A 681 20.11 4.92 24.82
C GLU A 681 19.41 3.76 24.09
N PRO A 682 19.05 3.92 22.79
CA PRO A 682 19.08 5.14 21.99
C PRO A 682 18.10 6.24 22.46
N ALA A 683 18.55 7.49 22.41
CA ALA A 683 17.80 8.62 22.96
C ALA A 683 16.45 8.89 22.26
N ASP A 684 16.35 8.64 20.95
CA ASP A 684 15.13 8.82 20.17
C ASP A 684 14.04 7.82 20.55
N GLN A 685 14.42 6.57 20.80
CA GLN A 685 13.50 5.52 21.25
C GLN A 685 13.06 5.73 22.69
N MET A 686 13.97 6.17 23.56
CA MET A 686 13.65 6.59 24.92
C MET A 686 12.65 7.76 24.92
N GLU A 687 12.87 8.79 24.09
CA GLU A 687 11.95 9.92 23.96
C GLU A 687 10.57 9.46 23.45
N PHE A 688 10.55 8.53 22.49
CA PHE A 688 9.33 7.91 22.00
C PHE A 688 8.54 7.24 23.14
N VAL A 689 9.19 6.43 23.99
CA VAL A 689 8.55 5.79 25.14
C VAL A 689 7.99 6.83 26.12
N ARG A 690 8.78 7.85 26.48
CA ARG A 690 8.34 8.93 27.39
C ARG A 690 7.13 9.67 26.83
N LYS A 691 7.10 9.93 25.52
CA LYS A 691 5.96 10.57 24.85
C LYS A 691 4.70 9.71 24.89
N GLN A 692 4.82 8.40 24.65
CA GLN A 692 3.68 7.47 24.72
C GLN A 692 3.11 7.37 26.14
N ALA A 693 3.98 7.31 27.14
CA ALA A 693 3.62 7.27 28.55
C ALA A 693 2.93 8.56 28.99
N ALA A 694 3.53 9.72 28.67
CA ALA A 694 3.00 11.04 29.01
C ALA A 694 1.62 11.31 28.38
N ALA A 695 1.42 10.92 27.12
CA ALA A 695 0.15 11.06 26.43
C ALA A 695 -1.03 10.35 27.13
N ARG A 696 -0.74 9.29 27.90
CA ARG A 696 -1.72 8.50 28.64
C ARG A 696 -1.58 8.62 30.16
N ARG A 697 -0.71 9.51 30.65
CA ARG A 697 -0.39 9.73 32.07
C ARG A 697 0.03 8.44 32.80
N ILE A 698 0.80 7.59 32.14
CA ILE A 698 1.32 6.35 32.72
C ILE A 698 2.65 6.68 33.42
N PRO A 699 2.82 6.32 34.71
CA PRO A 699 4.09 6.51 35.42
C PRO A 699 5.20 5.64 34.83
N VAL A 700 6.40 6.20 34.76
CA VAL A 700 7.62 5.51 34.29
C VAL A 700 8.60 5.36 35.46
N THR A 701 9.00 4.13 35.77
CA THR A 701 9.96 3.78 36.83
C THR A 701 11.18 3.07 36.25
N ARG A 702 12.25 2.93 37.04
CA ARG A 702 13.47 2.21 36.65
C ARG A 702 13.58 0.89 37.41
N ALA A 703 13.89 -0.19 36.70
CA ALA A 703 14.16 -1.49 37.30
C ALA A 703 15.56 -1.52 37.92
N VAL A 704 15.68 -2.14 39.09
CA VAL A 704 16.97 -2.29 39.79
C VAL A 704 17.11 -3.71 40.34
N ALA A 705 18.28 -4.32 40.18
CA ALA A 705 18.57 -5.65 40.68
C ALA A 705 18.26 -5.78 42.19
N GLY A 706 17.58 -6.87 42.55
CA GLY A 706 17.09 -7.12 43.91
C GLY A 706 15.63 -6.74 44.13
N GLU A 707 15.05 -5.87 43.30
CA GLU A 707 13.63 -5.51 43.39
C GLU A 707 12.73 -6.73 43.18
N GLN A 708 11.71 -6.87 44.03
CA GLN A 708 10.73 -7.96 43.96
C GLN A 708 9.32 -7.41 43.85
N ARG A 709 8.54 -8.00 42.94
CA ARG A 709 7.13 -7.66 42.73
C ARG A 709 6.27 -8.91 42.67
N ARG A 710 4.99 -8.75 42.99
CA ARG A 710 3.99 -9.83 42.97
C ARG A 710 2.63 -9.31 42.56
N THR A 711 1.92 -10.10 41.75
CA THR A 711 0.51 -9.91 41.41
C THR A 711 -0.17 -11.29 41.37
N GLY A 712 -1.15 -11.52 42.26
CA GLY A 712 -1.76 -12.84 42.41
C GLY A 712 -0.72 -13.94 42.68
N SER A 713 -0.75 -15.02 41.88
CA SER A 713 0.20 -16.14 41.94
C SER A 713 1.50 -15.91 41.14
N LEU A 714 1.62 -14.76 40.47
CA LEU A 714 2.80 -14.37 39.69
C LEU A 714 3.71 -13.51 40.56
N SER A 715 4.98 -13.87 40.71
CA SER A 715 6.02 -13.01 41.29
C SER A 715 7.25 -12.98 40.42
N TRP A 716 7.99 -11.88 40.47
CA TRP A 716 9.26 -11.76 39.77
C TRP A 716 10.25 -10.94 40.57
N GLN A 717 11.53 -11.19 40.30
CA GLN A 717 12.66 -10.47 40.84
C GLN A 717 13.50 -9.92 39.69
N VAL A 718 13.86 -8.65 39.77
CA VAL A 718 14.83 -8.04 38.86
C VAL A 718 16.22 -8.56 39.23
N LEU A 719 16.93 -9.13 38.27
CA LEU A 719 18.29 -9.65 38.44
C LEU A 719 19.36 -8.67 37.94
N TRP A 720 19.01 -7.88 36.93
CA TRP A 720 19.88 -6.91 36.25
C TRP A 720 19.01 -5.75 35.74
N PRO A 721 19.48 -4.49 35.67
CA PRO A 721 20.84 -3.99 35.96
C PRO A 721 21.15 -3.78 37.46
N PRO A 722 22.43 -3.73 37.86
CA PRO A 722 22.83 -3.47 39.24
C PRO A 722 22.44 -2.06 39.71
N PRO A 723 22.26 -1.83 41.02
CA PRO A 723 21.98 -0.50 41.57
C PRO A 723 23.16 0.45 41.33
N SER A 724 22.86 1.73 41.11
CA SER A 724 23.88 2.78 41.02
C SER A 724 24.58 3.01 42.37
N PRO A 725 25.88 3.36 42.38
CA PRO A 725 26.76 3.55 41.22
C PRO A 725 27.26 2.21 40.66
N ALA A 726 27.13 2.04 39.34
CA ALA A 726 27.68 0.94 38.56
C ALA A 726 28.37 1.50 37.32
N PRO A 727 29.36 0.79 36.73
CA PRO A 727 29.93 1.17 35.44
C PRO A 727 28.83 1.32 34.38
N ASP A 728 29.01 2.28 33.47
CA ASP A 728 28.13 2.38 32.32
C ASP A 728 28.25 1.10 31.48
N PRO A 729 27.13 0.55 30.96
CA PRO A 729 27.15 -0.62 30.11
C PRO A 729 27.83 -0.30 28.77
N ASP A 730 28.45 -1.30 28.13
CA ASP A 730 29.12 -1.14 26.84
C ASP A 730 28.15 -0.76 25.70
N GLY A 731 26.85 -1.05 25.89
CA GLY A 731 25.78 -0.59 25.02
C GLY A 731 24.38 -0.89 25.58
N PRO A 732 23.32 -0.52 24.84
CA PRO A 732 21.93 -0.71 25.29
C PRO A 732 21.56 -2.16 25.63
N ASN A 733 22.11 -3.12 24.89
CA ASN A 733 21.90 -4.56 25.11
C ASN A 733 22.33 -4.99 26.51
N ASP A 734 23.51 -4.56 26.96
CA ASP A 734 24.06 -4.85 28.30
C ASP A 734 23.33 -4.12 29.43
N ALA A 735 22.46 -3.15 29.09
CA ALA A 735 21.56 -2.50 30.04
C ALA A 735 20.23 -3.24 30.21
N SER A 736 20.02 -4.37 29.52
CA SER A 736 18.73 -5.08 29.49
C SER A 736 18.22 -5.47 30.88
N VAL A 737 16.97 -5.17 31.20
CA VAL A 737 16.34 -5.67 32.43
C VAL A 737 16.18 -7.19 32.37
N ALA A 738 16.86 -7.93 33.26
CA ALA A 738 16.72 -9.38 33.38
C ALA A 738 15.84 -9.76 34.57
N LEU A 739 14.94 -10.73 34.40
CA LEU A 739 13.93 -11.11 35.38
C LEU A 739 13.98 -12.61 35.70
N LEU A 740 13.92 -12.95 36.99
CA LEU A 740 13.54 -14.28 37.46
C LEU A 740 12.07 -14.28 37.86
N VAL A 741 11.26 -15.05 37.15
CA VAL A 741 9.81 -15.11 37.33
C VAL A 741 9.41 -16.45 37.95
N ARG A 742 8.47 -16.40 38.89
CA ARG A 742 7.81 -17.56 39.48
C ARG A 742 6.30 -17.48 39.25
N SER A 743 5.73 -18.54 38.68
CA SER A 743 4.30 -18.63 38.43
C SER A 743 3.81 -20.06 38.57
N ALA A 744 2.96 -20.33 39.57
CA ALA A 744 2.37 -21.64 39.83
C ALA A 744 3.38 -22.81 39.77
N GLY A 745 4.48 -22.69 40.52
CA GLY A 745 5.54 -23.70 40.59
C GLY A 745 6.59 -23.62 39.47
N LEU A 746 6.36 -22.86 38.40
CA LEU A 746 7.32 -22.66 37.31
C LEU A 746 8.36 -21.59 37.64
N ARG A 747 9.61 -21.82 37.23
CA ARG A 747 10.70 -20.83 37.26
C ARG A 747 11.09 -20.42 35.85
N LEU A 748 10.92 -19.16 35.50
CA LEU A 748 11.27 -18.62 34.19
C LEU A 748 12.38 -17.58 34.31
N LEU A 749 13.32 -17.59 33.38
CA LEU A 749 14.40 -16.61 33.30
C LEU A 749 14.25 -15.83 31.99
N LEU A 750 14.09 -14.51 32.10
CA LEU A 750 14.00 -13.59 30.97
C LEU A 750 15.26 -12.72 30.96
N LEU A 751 16.10 -12.87 29.94
CA LEU A 751 17.41 -12.21 29.89
C LEU A 751 17.46 -10.93 29.07
N GLY A 752 16.35 -10.51 28.45
CA GLY A 752 16.36 -9.43 27.45
C GLY A 752 17.43 -9.71 26.39
N ASP A 753 18.27 -8.73 26.09
CA ASP A 753 19.33 -8.81 25.10
C ASP A 753 20.74 -8.73 25.70
N LEU A 754 20.91 -9.12 26.97
CA LEU A 754 22.22 -9.15 27.61
C LEU A 754 23.25 -9.87 26.74
N GLU A 755 24.43 -9.27 26.57
CA GLU A 755 25.56 -9.85 25.83
C GLU A 755 26.60 -10.43 26.81
N PRO A 756 27.63 -11.17 26.34
CA PRO A 756 28.55 -11.89 27.21
C PRO A 756 29.17 -11.06 28.35
N PRO A 757 29.56 -9.78 28.18
CA PRO A 757 30.05 -8.98 29.30
C PRO A 757 29.04 -8.86 30.46
N ALA A 758 27.78 -8.51 30.17
CA ALA A 758 26.76 -8.41 31.19
C ALA A 758 26.27 -9.77 31.69
N GLN A 759 26.28 -10.81 30.84
CA GLN A 759 25.99 -12.19 31.26
C GLN A 759 27.01 -12.70 32.30
N GLN A 760 28.31 -12.41 32.10
CA GLN A 760 29.38 -12.76 33.04
C GLN A 760 29.30 -11.94 34.33
N ALA A 761 28.98 -10.65 34.22
CA ALA A 761 28.74 -9.81 35.39
C ALA A 761 27.53 -10.31 36.20
N LEU A 762 26.45 -10.72 35.54
CA LEU A 762 25.28 -11.31 36.19
C LEU A 762 25.63 -12.63 36.90
N LEU A 763 26.42 -13.51 36.27
CA LEU A 763 26.88 -14.77 36.87
C LEU A 763 27.68 -14.57 38.15
N THR A 764 28.51 -13.53 38.19
CA THR A 764 29.38 -13.21 39.34
C THR A 764 28.68 -12.33 40.38
N SER A 765 27.52 -11.77 40.05
CA SER A 765 26.72 -10.96 40.97
C SER A 765 26.08 -11.78 42.11
N PRO A 766 25.62 -11.15 43.20
CA PRO A 766 24.83 -11.82 44.23
C PRO A 766 23.59 -12.54 43.68
N GLN A 767 23.01 -12.02 42.60
CA GLN A 767 21.84 -12.58 41.92
C GLN A 767 22.18 -13.84 41.10
N GLY A 768 23.45 -14.05 40.74
CA GLY A 768 23.92 -15.21 39.98
C GLY A 768 23.66 -16.55 40.68
N ALA A 769 23.57 -16.55 42.01
CA ALA A 769 23.19 -17.73 42.79
C ALA A 769 21.77 -18.24 42.48
N LEU A 770 20.88 -17.39 41.95
CA LEU A 770 19.48 -17.71 41.67
C LEU A 770 19.25 -18.34 40.30
N LEU A 771 20.27 -18.37 39.43
CA LEU A 771 20.15 -18.74 38.02
C LEU A 771 19.94 -20.24 37.78
N GLY A 772 20.19 -21.10 38.78
CA GLY A 772 20.01 -22.55 38.64
C GLY A 772 18.57 -23.01 38.78
N GLY A 773 18.24 -24.14 38.12
CA GLY A 773 16.94 -24.80 38.22
C GLY A 773 15.82 -24.01 37.55
N VAL A 774 16.09 -23.47 36.36
CA VAL A 774 15.12 -22.74 35.54
C VAL A 774 14.35 -23.72 34.65
N ASP A 775 13.03 -23.64 34.63
CA ASP A 775 12.19 -24.45 33.76
C ASP A 775 12.19 -23.90 32.33
N VAL A 776 12.06 -22.58 32.19
CA VAL A 776 11.93 -21.89 30.90
C VAL A 776 12.91 -20.73 30.81
N LEU A 777 13.77 -20.75 29.80
CA LEU A 777 14.67 -19.64 29.46
C LEU A 777 14.14 -18.92 28.22
N LYS A 778 13.85 -17.61 28.33
CA LYS A 778 13.89 -16.74 27.13
C LYS A 778 15.35 -16.44 26.84
N VAL A 779 15.85 -16.99 25.73
CA VAL A 779 17.26 -16.88 25.35
C VAL A 779 17.60 -15.43 25.07
N ALA A 780 18.76 -14.96 25.52
CA ALA A 780 19.15 -13.58 25.35
C ALA A 780 19.31 -13.23 23.86
N HIS A 781 19.04 -11.97 23.50
CA HIS A 781 19.42 -11.36 22.22
C HIS A 781 18.97 -12.17 21.00
N HIS A 782 17.69 -12.56 21.00
CA HIS A 782 17.05 -13.32 19.91
C HIS A 782 17.77 -14.63 19.55
N GLY A 783 18.56 -15.19 20.48
CA GLY A 783 19.42 -16.34 20.24
C GLY A 783 20.65 -16.05 19.38
N SER A 784 21.20 -14.84 19.44
CA SER A 784 22.44 -14.43 18.76
C SER A 784 23.62 -15.34 19.10
N ALA A 785 24.73 -15.21 18.36
CA ALA A 785 25.97 -15.95 18.66
C ALA A 785 26.66 -15.46 19.95
N TYR A 786 26.22 -14.33 20.51
CA TYR A 786 26.80 -13.68 21.69
C TYR A 786 26.15 -14.23 22.96
N GLN A 787 26.45 -15.49 23.27
CA GLN A 787 26.00 -16.14 24.51
C GLN A 787 27.23 -16.63 25.29
N ASP A 788 27.20 -16.44 26.60
CA ASP A 788 28.18 -16.99 27.52
C ASP A 788 27.87 -18.48 27.77
N PRO A 789 28.79 -19.40 27.44
CA PRO A 789 28.55 -20.83 27.61
C PRO A 789 28.38 -21.27 29.08
N GLU A 790 28.99 -20.56 30.03
CA GLU A 790 28.85 -20.87 31.46
C GLU A 790 27.46 -20.46 31.95
N LEU A 791 26.89 -19.37 31.43
CA LEU A 791 25.51 -18.99 31.74
C LEU A 791 24.53 -20.09 31.30
N ILE A 792 24.67 -20.59 30.07
CA ILE A 792 23.82 -21.67 29.55
C ILE A 792 23.93 -22.93 30.44
N ARG A 793 25.15 -23.34 30.80
CA ARG A 793 25.39 -24.46 31.72
C ARG A 793 24.79 -24.24 33.11
N ARG A 794 24.96 -23.04 33.68
CA ARG A 794 24.47 -22.70 35.02
C ARG A 794 22.96 -22.68 35.09
N VAL A 795 22.31 -22.20 34.04
CA VAL A 795 20.85 -22.12 33.94
C VAL A 795 20.24 -23.50 33.71
N ALA A 796 20.87 -24.33 32.86
CA ALA A 796 20.43 -25.68 32.49
C ALA A 796 18.91 -25.78 32.27
N PRO A 797 18.34 -25.00 31.33
CA PRO A 797 16.89 -24.89 31.20
C PRO A 797 16.27 -26.15 30.61
N ARG A 798 15.07 -26.52 31.07
CA ARG A 798 14.30 -27.61 30.44
C ARG A 798 13.80 -27.20 29.05
N ILE A 799 13.37 -25.95 28.91
CA ILE A 799 12.86 -25.37 27.66
C ILE A 799 13.57 -24.05 27.41
N ALA A 800 14.08 -23.85 26.19
CA ALA A 800 14.65 -22.61 25.73
C ALA A 800 13.79 -22.03 24.59
N LEU A 801 13.29 -20.82 24.78
CA LEU A 801 12.41 -20.13 23.85
C LEU A 801 13.18 -18.96 23.20
N ILE A 802 13.11 -18.88 21.89
CA ILE A 802 13.81 -17.88 21.07
C ILE A 802 12.78 -17.06 20.30
N SER A 803 12.70 -15.75 20.58
CA SER A 803 11.98 -14.81 19.73
C SER A 803 12.88 -14.40 18.56
N CYS A 804 12.44 -14.61 17.33
CA CYS A 804 13.15 -14.18 16.12
C CYS A 804 12.21 -14.18 14.90
N GLY A 805 12.56 -13.42 13.86
CA GLY A 805 11.81 -13.36 12.61
C GLY A 805 12.32 -14.31 11.52
N LYS A 806 11.43 -14.82 10.66
CA LYS A 806 11.72 -15.82 9.60
C LYS A 806 12.81 -15.42 8.60
N ASP A 807 12.88 -14.13 8.28
CA ASP A 807 13.83 -13.56 7.32
C ASP A 807 14.65 -12.43 7.94
N ASN A 808 15.03 -12.58 9.22
CA ASN A 808 15.80 -11.55 9.91
C ASN A 808 17.22 -11.41 9.30
N PRO A 809 17.73 -10.18 9.17
CA PRO A 809 19.00 -9.93 8.49
C PRO A 809 20.25 -10.29 9.32
N TYR A 810 20.07 -10.66 10.59
CA TYR A 810 21.16 -10.95 11.53
C TYR A 810 21.58 -12.43 11.51
N GLY A 811 20.76 -13.29 10.88
CA GLY A 811 20.98 -14.73 10.92
C GLY A 811 20.64 -15.35 12.28
N HIS A 812 19.77 -14.71 13.06
CA HIS A 812 19.29 -15.22 14.34
C HIS A 812 18.22 -16.32 14.16
N PRO A 813 18.16 -17.30 15.06
CA PRO A 813 19.15 -17.61 16.08
C PRO A 813 20.40 -18.23 15.44
N ALA A 814 21.55 -17.99 16.07
CA ALA A 814 22.80 -18.56 15.65
C ALA A 814 22.79 -20.09 15.82
N PRO A 815 23.27 -20.86 14.83
CA PRO A 815 23.36 -22.32 14.94
C PRO A 815 24.16 -22.80 16.15
N SER A 816 25.21 -22.06 16.55
CA SER A 816 26.04 -22.33 17.73
C SER A 816 25.23 -22.26 19.03
N THR A 817 24.41 -21.23 19.20
CA THR A 817 23.55 -21.04 20.38
C THR A 817 22.52 -22.16 20.49
N VAL A 818 21.86 -22.51 19.39
CA VAL A 818 20.91 -23.62 19.36
C VAL A 818 21.59 -24.95 19.71
N ALA A 819 22.80 -25.18 19.21
CA ALA A 819 23.58 -26.38 19.52
C ALA A 819 23.97 -26.44 21.01
N ALA A 820 24.43 -25.32 21.59
CA ALA A 820 24.80 -25.23 23.00
C ALA A 820 23.62 -25.53 23.93
N LEU A 821 22.45 -24.94 23.66
CA LEU A 821 21.23 -25.19 24.46
C LEU A 821 20.80 -26.65 24.41
N ARG A 822 20.86 -27.28 23.23
CA ARG A 822 20.53 -28.71 23.06
C ARG A 822 21.55 -29.63 23.73
N ALA A 823 22.82 -29.25 23.77
CA ALA A 823 23.86 -30.01 24.46
C ALA A 823 23.60 -30.10 25.97
N GLU A 824 23.03 -29.05 26.57
CA GLU A 824 22.57 -29.05 27.97
C GLU A 824 21.19 -29.73 28.18
N GLY A 825 20.63 -30.35 27.13
CA GLY A 825 19.37 -31.09 27.21
C GLY A 825 18.10 -30.26 27.06
N ALA A 826 18.20 -28.97 26.70
CA ALA A 826 17.03 -28.11 26.54
C ALA A 826 16.24 -28.42 25.27
N VAL A 827 14.90 -28.37 25.38
CA VAL A 827 14.01 -28.32 24.20
C VAL A 827 14.00 -26.89 23.66
N VAL A 828 14.48 -26.68 22.44
CA VAL A 828 14.58 -25.37 21.80
C VAL A 828 13.41 -25.12 20.85
N LEU A 829 12.62 -24.06 21.09
CA LEU A 829 11.51 -23.62 20.26
C LEU A 829 11.70 -22.16 19.81
N ARG A 830 11.19 -21.81 18.61
CA ARG A 830 11.45 -20.52 17.98
C ARG A 830 10.26 -19.95 17.23
N THR A 831 9.98 -18.66 17.42
CA THR A 831 8.75 -18.02 16.93
C THR A 831 8.62 -17.99 15.40
N ASP A 832 9.71 -17.82 14.66
CA ASP A 832 9.70 -17.82 13.20
C ASP A 832 9.30 -19.16 12.55
N ARG A 833 9.37 -20.27 13.30
CA ARG A 833 8.95 -21.60 12.84
C ARG A 833 7.68 -22.07 13.52
N ASP A 834 7.54 -21.77 14.79
CA ASP A 834 6.52 -22.34 15.66
C ASP A 834 5.40 -21.34 15.99
N GLY A 835 5.45 -20.10 15.47
CA GLY A 835 4.47 -19.05 15.75
C GLY A 835 4.56 -18.55 17.19
N ALA A 836 3.44 -18.06 17.73
CA ALA A 836 3.37 -17.70 19.15
C ALA A 836 3.44 -18.96 20.03
N LEU A 837 4.14 -18.86 21.16
CA LEU A 837 4.40 -20.00 22.05
C LEU A 837 3.82 -19.74 23.44
N ALA A 838 3.00 -20.64 23.97
CA ALA A 838 2.43 -20.53 25.30
C ALA A 838 2.86 -21.70 26.18
N VAL A 839 3.43 -21.38 27.35
CA VAL A 839 3.84 -22.36 28.34
C VAL A 839 2.73 -22.54 29.37
N THR A 840 2.38 -23.79 29.62
CA THR A 840 1.50 -24.23 30.71
C THR A 840 2.31 -25.07 31.70
N GLY A 841 2.00 -24.93 32.99
CA GLY A 841 2.56 -25.76 34.05
C GLY A 841 1.45 -26.38 34.89
N ARG A 842 1.48 -27.71 35.05
CA ARG A 842 0.59 -28.45 35.95
C ARG A 842 1.40 -29.13 37.03
N GLU A 843 1.08 -28.84 38.29
CA GLU A 843 1.59 -29.63 39.40
C GLU A 843 0.97 -31.03 39.35
N THR A 844 1.83 -32.05 39.31
CA THR A 844 1.45 -33.46 39.43
C THR A 844 2.04 -34.00 40.72
N GLY A 845 1.48 -35.08 41.27
CA GLY A 845 1.99 -35.72 42.49
C GLY A 845 3.45 -36.20 42.40
N THR A 846 4.06 -36.17 41.21
CA THR A 846 5.45 -36.56 40.92
C THR A 846 6.33 -35.41 40.41
N GLY A 847 5.85 -34.15 40.39
CA GLY A 847 6.58 -32.97 39.93
C GLY A 847 5.78 -32.05 38.99
N THR A 848 6.43 -31.05 38.39
CA THR A 848 5.75 -30.10 37.47
C THR A 848 5.84 -30.57 36.01
N GLU A 849 4.69 -30.86 35.42
CA GLU A 849 4.54 -31.17 34.00
C GLU A 849 4.49 -29.86 33.19
N LEU A 850 5.44 -29.70 32.27
CA LEU A 850 5.57 -28.56 31.37
C LEU A 850 5.04 -28.92 30.00
N GLN A 851 4.15 -28.10 29.44
CA GLN A 851 3.71 -28.24 28.05
C GLN A 851 3.80 -26.87 27.36
N VAL A 852 4.17 -26.89 26.07
CA VAL A 852 4.22 -25.69 25.21
C VAL A 852 3.24 -25.89 24.07
N ALA A 853 2.24 -25.02 23.98
CA ALA A 853 1.35 -24.92 22.84
C ALA A 853 1.91 -23.94 21.80
N ARG A 854 1.48 -24.12 20.55
CA ARG A 854 1.80 -23.29 19.39
C ARG A 854 0.48 -22.78 18.82
N ASP A 855 0.43 -21.52 18.40
CA ASP A 855 -0.75 -20.90 17.77
C ASP A 855 -0.93 -21.36 16.30
#